data_AF-A0A5C9D4R1-F1
#
_entry.id   AF-A0A5C9D4R1-F1
#
_cell.length_a   1.000
_cell.length_b   1.000
_cell.length_c   1.000
_cell.angle_alpha   90.00
_cell.angle_beta   90.00
_cell.angle_gamma   90.00
#
_symmetry.space_group_name_H-M   'P 1'
#
loop_
_entity.id
_entity.type
_entity.pdbx_description
1 polymer ?
#
loop_
_entity_poly.entity_id
_entity_poly.type
_entity_poly.pdbx_seq_one_letter_code
_entity_poly.pdbx_strand_id
1 'polypeptide(L)'
;MKGLSKEFKDRILLYGASKALEANASSDQKALFKSQIDEHRKKALELFEREYADRTAVIYKGTETLLKSYQLPGDGAGKDAIFSAVAAKVLNKQFSDKYPDYPVFCDLLSPLTKENFDARIKNSLKKIVNFSQANRDGEAILSGLGLINGASIDTRNSRYADSIRKLLQAKGSGKVLNRDEILYPHYIAQNLWYSKDFKLDHQLEFVVLAAMVYKGDIEISWSGSRSILATNIDQELLKLGDEDYSSFQSVREPVGLPIKEIKALFGHLGLPDLSAELEKADTLARILMEAKKRAERVARIKSLVAKGLYCRNVDLLDANETTRLSAVLEALGSVLDGIQAYDTFGKLKSFRYTVAELDQAFSGWKDCDRLEKILERSTRFENLVGYLSTALSYVVASESPLYEDMEKSIADLPSVLQSSKDAEYSKYEALLKSLVDRYADYYMAQYLKCRLSHADALQKDALLASKTKQVCDVIKDVEFISRTEYENWVNRINSLKEADHSLTKARVATEPYHGFNPREFYDKPNYAIRDLREQLDAILDKWVGAMRAIFKDPSIKANLEVLDASSRKLVEGFRDGNHALDPDNAPKLRKLLSELSKGFEKVELSVGSLAKVFHKPMTIDEAREAFDRFLNESSVGKERGKVRIVFTEKE
;
A
#
# COMPACT_ATOMS: atom_id res chain seq x y z
N MET A 1 -19.98 80.65 22.68
CA MET A 1 -19.82 79.58 23.69
C MET A 1 -20.94 79.65 24.74
N LYS A 2 -22.18 79.30 24.38
CA LYS A 2 -23.27 79.14 25.37
C LYS A 2 -23.10 77.77 26.07
N GLY A 3 -23.40 77.67 27.37
CA GLY A 3 -23.37 76.41 28.12
C GLY A 3 -22.04 75.98 28.75
N LEU A 4 -20.88 76.44 28.26
CA LEU A 4 -19.55 76.10 28.82
C LEU A 4 -19.25 76.86 30.12
N SER A 5 -18.53 76.24 31.08
CA SER A 5 -18.10 76.91 32.31
C SER A 5 -17.17 78.09 32.03
N LYS A 6 -17.18 79.07 32.93
CA LYS A 6 -16.26 80.21 32.87
C LYS A 6 -14.80 79.73 32.95
N GLU A 7 -14.53 78.77 33.82
CA GLU A 7 -13.20 78.19 34.00
C GLU A 7 -12.67 77.54 32.71
N PHE A 8 -13.48 76.74 32.02
CA PHE A 8 -13.08 76.15 30.75
C PHE A 8 -12.83 77.21 29.67
N LYS A 9 -13.70 78.23 29.56
CA LYS A 9 -13.52 79.34 28.62
C LYS A 9 -12.22 80.09 28.88
N ASP A 10 -11.95 80.43 30.14
CA ASP A 10 -10.75 81.16 30.55
C ASP A 10 -9.49 80.34 30.22
N ARG A 11 -9.51 79.01 30.43
CA ARG A 11 -8.40 78.12 30.05
C ARG A 11 -8.18 78.05 28.54
N ILE A 12 -9.23 77.98 27.74
CA ILE A 12 -9.12 77.99 26.27
C ILE A 12 -8.58 79.34 25.77
N LEU A 13 -9.02 80.45 26.36
CA LEU A 13 -8.52 81.78 26.04
C LEU A 13 -7.05 81.93 26.40
N LEU A 14 -6.65 81.49 27.61
CA LEU A 14 -5.25 81.48 28.04
C LEU A 14 -4.39 80.57 27.17
N TYR A 15 -4.88 79.39 26.78
CA TYR A 15 -4.21 78.51 25.83
C TYR A 15 -3.96 79.21 24.49
N GLY A 16 -4.98 79.90 23.94
CA GLY A 16 -4.85 80.69 22.71
C GLY A 16 -3.88 81.87 22.87
N ALA A 17 -3.94 82.57 24.00
CA ALA A 17 -3.05 83.68 24.32
C ALA A 17 -1.59 83.21 24.43
N SER A 18 -1.32 82.10 25.12
CA SER A 18 0.02 81.51 25.22
C SER A 18 0.54 81.06 23.86
N LYS A 19 -0.32 80.53 22.97
CA LYS A 19 0.06 80.23 21.57
C LYS A 19 0.44 81.50 20.79
N ALA A 20 -0.35 82.57 20.92
CA ALA A 20 -0.07 83.83 20.25
C ALA A 20 1.21 84.51 20.77
N LEU A 21 1.46 84.41 22.09
CA LEU A 21 2.68 84.93 22.72
C LEU A 21 3.91 84.11 22.33
N GLU A 22 3.83 82.77 22.31
CA GLU A 22 4.94 81.90 21.88
C GLU A 22 5.39 82.21 20.45
N ALA A 23 4.45 82.43 19.54
CA ALA A 23 4.73 82.77 18.15
C ALA A 23 5.51 84.09 17.99
N ASN A 24 5.28 85.05 18.89
CA ASN A 24 5.85 86.41 18.84
C ASN A 24 7.01 86.64 19.84
N ALA A 25 7.34 85.65 20.67
CA ALA A 25 8.37 85.77 21.70
C ALA A 25 9.80 85.59 21.16
N SER A 26 10.78 86.22 21.82
CA SER A 26 12.20 85.94 21.59
C SER A 26 12.56 84.51 21.99
N SER A 27 13.66 83.97 21.42
CA SER A 27 14.08 82.58 21.62
C SER A 27 14.15 82.16 23.08
N ASP A 28 14.61 83.03 23.97
CA ASP A 28 14.79 82.75 25.39
C ASP A 28 13.46 82.68 26.17
N GLN A 29 12.39 83.30 25.65
CA GLN A 29 11.07 83.32 26.27
C GLN A 29 10.11 82.25 25.71
N LYS A 30 10.42 81.66 24.54
CA LYS A 30 9.56 80.62 23.92
C LYS A 30 9.37 79.39 24.80
N ALA A 31 10.39 78.99 25.57
CA ALA A 31 10.29 77.84 26.47
C ALA A 31 9.21 78.03 27.55
N LEU A 32 9.10 79.25 28.10
CA LEU A 32 8.07 79.59 29.07
C LEU A 32 6.66 79.48 28.46
N PHE A 33 6.45 80.05 27.28
CA PHE A 33 5.14 80.02 26.64
C PHE A 33 4.76 78.61 26.17
N LYS A 34 5.71 77.77 25.73
CA LYS A 34 5.45 76.34 25.46
C LYS A 34 4.96 75.59 26.69
N SER A 35 5.60 75.80 27.84
CA SER A 35 5.15 75.22 29.12
C SER A 35 3.71 75.66 29.47
N GLN A 36 3.39 76.94 29.28
CA GLN A 36 2.02 77.46 29.49
C GLN A 36 0.99 76.88 28.50
N ILE A 37 1.37 76.68 27.23
CA ILE A 37 0.53 76.02 26.22
C ILE A 37 0.17 74.61 26.68
N ASP A 38 1.17 73.83 27.12
CA ASP A 38 0.94 72.46 27.58
C ASP A 38 0.10 72.42 28.87
N GLU A 39 0.38 73.30 29.83
CA GLU A 39 -0.39 73.41 31.07
C GLU A 39 -1.86 73.77 30.81
N HIS A 40 -2.11 74.83 30.02
CA HIS A 40 -3.47 75.26 29.71
C HIS A 40 -4.21 74.25 28.86
N ARG A 41 -3.53 73.57 27.93
CA ARG A 41 -4.10 72.44 27.17
C ARG A 41 -4.52 71.32 28.09
N LYS A 42 -3.64 70.86 28.99
CA LYS A 42 -3.93 69.77 29.92
C LYS A 42 -5.13 70.10 30.80
N LYS A 43 -5.13 71.28 31.42
CA LYS A 43 -6.25 71.74 32.25
C LYS A 43 -7.54 71.89 31.46
N ALA A 44 -7.48 72.39 30.22
CA ALA A 44 -8.65 72.47 29.35
C ALA A 44 -9.22 71.08 29.03
N LEU A 45 -8.37 70.09 28.73
CA LEU A 45 -8.82 68.71 28.49
C LEU A 45 -9.45 68.09 29.74
N GLU A 46 -8.84 68.25 30.91
CA GLU A 46 -9.41 67.78 32.18
C GLU A 46 -10.80 68.39 32.47
N LEU A 47 -10.93 69.70 32.23
CA LEU A 47 -12.21 70.40 32.36
C LEU A 47 -13.24 69.94 31.33
N PHE A 48 -12.82 69.75 30.08
CA PHE A 48 -13.69 69.24 29.01
C PHE A 48 -14.22 67.85 29.37
N GLU A 49 -13.34 66.92 29.78
CA GLU A 49 -13.71 65.56 30.15
C GLU A 49 -14.70 65.55 31.33
N ARG A 50 -14.44 66.38 32.36
CA ARG A 50 -15.30 66.50 33.54
C ARG A 50 -16.68 67.09 33.21
N GLU A 51 -16.75 68.07 32.32
CA GLU A 51 -17.98 68.78 32.00
C GLU A 51 -18.75 68.20 30.81
N TYR A 52 -18.16 67.29 30.03
CA TYR A 52 -18.70 66.81 28.75
C TYR A 52 -20.13 66.29 28.88
N ALA A 53 -20.41 65.37 29.80
CA ALA A 53 -21.74 64.79 29.99
C ALA A 53 -22.76 65.80 30.54
N ASP A 54 -22.31 66.73 31.38
CA ASP A 54 -23.15 67.75 32.01
C ASP A 54 -23.54 68.91 31.08
N ARG A 55 -22.70 69.18 30.08
CA ARG A 55 -22.83 70.35 29.20
C ARG A 55 -23.21 70.01 27.76
N THR A 56 -23.22 68.73 27.38
CA THR A 56 -23.62 68.29 26.05
C THR A 56 -25.13 68.05 25.99
N ALA A 57 -25.80 68.70 25.05
CA ALA A 57 -27.22 68.50 24.76
C ALA A 57 -27.41 67.47 23.64
N VAL A 58 -28.34 66.54 23.85
CA VAL A 58 -28.84 65.58 22.86
C VAL A 58 -30.17 66.11 22.35
N ILE A 59 -30.19 66.54 21.10
CA ILE A 59 -31.36 67.14 20.44
C ILE A 59 -31.92 66.15 19.43
N TYR A 60 -33.16 65.73 19.61
CA TYR A 60 -33.85 64.83 18.69
C TYR A 60 -35.33 65.21 18.55
N LYS A 61 -35.78 65.37 17.30
CA LYS A 61 -37.16 65.82 16.96
C LYS A 61 -37.62 67.03 17.78
N GLY A 62 -36.75 68.02 17.95
CA GLY A 62 -37.04 69.26 18.70
C GLY A 62 -37.04 69.11 20.24
N THR A 63 -36.82 67.90 20.77
CA THR A 63 -36.65 67.68 22.22
C THR A 63 -35.19 67.77 22.59
N GLU A 64 -34.85 68.61 23.58
CA GLU A 64 -33.51 68.76 24.12
C GLU A 64 -33.39 68.03 25.47
N THR A 65 -32.40 67.15 25.60
CA THR A 65 -32.10 66.41 26.83
C THR A 65 -30.59 66.47 27.11
N LEU A 66 -30.17 66.50 28.38
CA LEU A 66 -28.74 66.48 28.70
C LEU A 66 -28.15 65.08 28.50
N LEU A 67 -26.92 65.00 27.99
CA LEU A 67 -26.23 63.74 27.74
C LEU A 67 -26.15 62.85 28.99
N LYS A 68 -25.92 63.44 30.17
CA LYS A 68 -25.93 62.72 31.45
C LYS A 68 -27.25 62.02 31.83
N SER A 69 -28.37 62.37 31.18
CA SER A 69 -29.66 61.71 31.43
C SER A 69 -29.76 60.33 30.78
N TYR A 70 -28.80 59.98 29.92
CA TYR A 70 -28.67 58.67 29.30
C TYR A 70 -27.75 57.77 30.11
N GLN A 71 -27.98 56.47 30.01
CA GLN A 71 -27.04 55.48 30.53
C GLN A 71 -25.81 55.47 29.59
N LEU A 72 -24.72 56.06 30.06
CA LEU A 72 -23.48 56.15 29.29
C LEU A 72 -22.67 54.86 29.46
N PRO A 73 -21.87 54.46 28.45
CA PRO A 73 -20.82 53.46 28.61
C PRO A 73 -19.89 53.83 29.78
N GLY A 74 -19.25 52.83 30.42
CA GLY A 74 -18.47 53.02 31.65
C GLY A 74 -17.28 54.00 31.54
N ASP A 75 -16.72 54.36 32.69
CA ASP A 75 -15.62 55.33 32.80
C ASP A 75 -14.44 54.97 31.88
N GLY A 76 -14.01 55.93 31.06
CA GLY A 76 -12.95 55.75 30.05
C GLY A 76 -13.43 55.44 28.63
N ALA A 77 -14.74 55.31 28.39
CA ALA A 77 -15.28 55.17 27.04
C ALA A 77 -14.99 56.40 26.17
N GLY A 78 -14.55 56.15 24.92
CA GLY A 78 -14.36 57.20 23.92
C GLY A 78 -15.66 57.93 23.59
N LYS A 79 -15.57 59.21 23.18
CA LYS A 79 -16.76 60.04 22.89
C LYS A 79 -17.62 59.47 21.75
N ASP A 80 -17.01 58.81 20.78
CA ASP A 80 -17.73 58.14 19.68
C ASP A 80 -18.58 56.95 20.17
N ALA A 81 -18.10 56.21 21.17
CA ALA A 81 -18.86 55.13 21.79
C ALA A 81 -20.05 55.67 22.60
N ILE A 82 -19.83 56.77 23.33
CA ILE A 82 -20.90 57.49 24.04
C ILE A 82 -21.96 57.98 23.04
N PHE A 83 -21.53 58.63 21.95
CA PHE A 83 -22.43 59.09 20.89
C PHE A 83 -23.23 57.93 20.30
N SER A 84 -22.56 56.83 19.94
CA SER A 84 -23.19 55.66 19.31
C SER A 84 -24.24 55.00 20.22
N ALA A 85 -23.95 54.85 21.51
CA ALA A 85 -24.88 54.27 22.48
C ALA A 85 -26.15 55.12 22.65
N VAL A 86 -25.99 56.45 22.74
CA VAL A 86 -27.12 57.37 22.87
C VAL A 86 -27.91 57.45 21.57
N ALA A 87 -27.23 57.55 20.43
CA ALA A 87 -27.85 57.55 19.11
C ALA A 87 -28.67 56.27 18.89
N ALA A 88 -28.14 55.09 19.23
CA ALA A 88 -28.86 53.83 19.14
C ALA A 88 -30.17 53.88 19.96
N LYS A 89 -30.13 54.34 21.21
CA LYS A 89 -31.32 54.45 22.07
C LYS A 89 -32.35 55.44 21.52
N VAL A 90 -31.90 56.62 21.09
CA VAL A 90 -32.78 57.70 20.61
C VAL A 90 -33.40 57.36 19.25
N LEU A 91 -32.64 56.73 18.36
CA LEU A 91 -33.07 56.40 17.00
C LEU A 91 -33.83 55.08 16.91
N ASN A 92 -33.76 54.21 17.92
CA ASN A 92 -34.36 52.86 17.89
C ASN A 92 -35.84 52.87 17.47
N LYS A 93 -36.65 53.75 18.08
CA LYS A 93 -38.08 53.87 17.76
C LYS A 93 -38.28 54.30 16.30
N GLN A 94 -37.47 55.22 15.80
CA GLN A 94 -37.59 55.69 14.41
C GLN A 94 -37.25 54.60 13.40
N PHE A 95 -36.25 53.77 13.69
CA PHE A 95 -35.93 52.62 12.82
C PHE A 95 -37.05 51.58 12.86
N SER A 96 -37.58 51.28 14.05
CA SER A 96 -38.70 50.34 14.22
C SER A 96 -39.96 50.82 13.50
N ASP A 97 -40.29 52.11 13.61
CA ASP A 97 -41.44 52.71 12.93
C ASP A 97 -41.26 52.78 11.41
N LYS A 98 -40.02 53.00 10.93
CA LYS A 98 -39.71 53.12 9.49
C LYS A 98 -39.61 51.77 8.79
N TYR A 99 -39.13 50.74 9.48
CA TYR A 99 -38.91 49.39 8.95
C TYR A 99 -39.57 48.35 9.86
N PRO A 100 -40.91 48.30 9.92
CA PRO A 100 -41.64 47.44 10.85
C PRO A 100 -41.44 45.94 10.58
N ASP A 101 -41.03 45.57 9.36
CA ASP A 101 -40.79 44.19 8.94
C ASP A 101 -39.32 43.76 9.01
N TYR A 102 -38.41 44.65 9.42
CA TYR A 102 -37.00 44.29 9.59
C TYR A 102 -36.86 43.31 10.77
N PRO A 103 -36.02 42.26 10.64
CA PRO A 103 -35.95 41.19 11.64
C PRO A 103 -35.44 41.71 12.99
N VAL A 104 -36.05 41.18 14.05
CA VAL A 104 -35.63 41.46 15.43
C VAL A 104 -34.95 40.21 15.99
N PHE A 105 -33.67 40.33 16.31
CA PHE A 105 -32.83 39.21 16.74
C PHE A 105 -32.76 39.12 18.26
N CYS A 106 -33.88 38.79 18.91
CA CYS A 106 -34.02 38.76 20.37
C CYS A 106 -33.09 37.75 21.06
N ASP A 107 -32.68 36.69 20.36
CA ASP A 107 -31.90 35.59 20.93
C ASP A 107 -30.37 35.86 20.95
N LEU A 108 -29.93 36.99 20.36
CA LEU A 108 -28.53 37.38 20.36
C LEU A 108 -28.08 37.87 21.74
N LEU A 109 -26.89 37.42 22.17
CA LEU A 109 -26.27 37.85 23.43
C LEU A 109 -25.84 39.32 23.44
N SER A 110 -25.53 39.87 22.26
CA SER A 110 -25.17 41.26 22.09
C SER A 110 -25.77 41.81 20.78
N PRO A 111 -26.07 43.12 20.70
CA PRO A 111 -26.63 43.72 19.50
C PRO A 111 -25.80 43.46 18.24
N LEU A 112 -26.45 43.47 17.07
CA LEU A 112 -25.72 43.49 15.80
C LEU A 112 -24.98 44.83 15.69
N THR A 113 -23.70 44.76 15.37
CA THR A 113 -22.84 45.91 15.10
C THR A 113 -22.07 45.65 13.81
N LYS A 114 -21.50 46.71 13.22
CA LYS A 114 -20.71 46.58 12.00
C LYS A 114 -19.54 45.60 12.16
N GLU A 115 -18.95 45.54 13.35
CA GLU A 115 -17.79 44.70 13.66
C GLU A 115 -18.14 43.21 13.78
N ASN A 116 -19.37 42.88 14.18
CA ASN A 116 -19.79 41.49 14.41
C ASN A 116 -20.72 40.91 13.33
N PHE A 117 -21.24 41.77 12.44
CA PHE A 117 -22.24 41.39 11.44
C PHE A 117 -21.77 40.27 10.52
N ASP A 118 -20.64 40.45 9.83
CA ASP A 118 -20.14 39.47 8.87
C ASP A 118 -19.82 38.12 9.52
N ALA A 119 -19.30 38.13 10.74
CA ALA A 119 -19.04 36.91 11.50
C ALA A 119 -20.35 36.16 11.82
N ARG A 120 -21.42 36.88 12.17
CA ARG A 120 -22.74 36.31 12.45
C ARG A 120 -23.42 35.77 11.19
N ILE A 121 -23.29 36.45 10.06
CA ILE A 121 -23.74 35.93 8.76
C ILE A 121 -23.03 34.61 8.45
N LYS A 122 -21.70 34.57 8.55
CA LYS A 122 -20.91 33.35 8.33
C LYS A 122 -21.31 32.23 9.30
N ASN A 123 -21.58 32.54 10.56
CA ASN A 123 -22.09 31.59 11.55
C ASN A 123 -23.49 31.06 11.18
N SER A 124 -24.35 31.90 10.61
CA SER A 124 -25.68 31.50 10.14
C SER A 124 -25.60 30.53 8.96
N LEU A 125 -24.76 30.82 7.97
CA LEU A 125 -24.51 29.91 6.83
C LEU A 125 -23.91 28.58 7.30
N LYS A 126 -22.97 28.60 8.26
CA LYS A 126 -22.45 27.38 8.90
C LYS A 126 -23.54 26.59 9.61
N LYS A 127 -24.46 27.27 10.30
CA LYS A 127 -25.58 26.62 10.99
C LYS A 127 -26.56 25.98 10.01
N ILE A 128 -26.72 26.52 8.79
CA ILE A 128 -27.56 25.91 7.75
C ILE A 128 -27.06 24.52 7.37
N VAL A 129 -25.77 24.39 7.04
CA VAL A 129 -25.17 23.11 6.60
C VAL A 129 -24.88 22.17 7.77
N ASN A 130 -24.55 22.71 8.95
CA ASN A 130 -24.21 21.93 10.14
C ASN A 130 -25.24 22.14 11.26
N PHE A 131 -26.52 21.90 10.98
CA PHE A 131 -27.61 22.25 11.90
C PHE A 131 -27.55 21.53 13.26
N SER A 132 -26.97 20.33 13.31
CA SER A 132 -26.77 19.58 14.57
C SER A 132 -25.65 20.13 15.46
N GLN A 133 -24.72 20.92 14.91
CA GLN A 133 -23.63 21.52 15.69
C GLN A 133 -24.12 22.77 16.40
N ALA A 134 -23.73 22.94 17.67
CA ALA A 134 -24.08 24.12 18.45
C ALA A 134 -23.45 25.38 17.83
N ASN A 135 -24.29 26.36 17.49
CA ASN A 135 -23.83 27.66 17.00
C ASN A 135 -24.88 28.72 17.34
N ARG A 136 -24.74 29.32 18.52
CA ARG A 136 -25.73 30.22 19.10
C ARG A 136 -25.99 31.48 18.25
N ASP A 137 -24.93 32.08 17.69
CA ASP A 137 -25.09 33.25 16.82
C ASP A 137 -25.86 32.87 15.55
N GLY A 138 -25.50 31.76 14.90
CA GLY A 138 -26.21 31.29 13.71
C GLY A 138 -27.67 30.93 14.00
N GLU A 139 -27.93 30.25 15.13
CA GLU A 139 -29.28 29.93 15.59
C GLU A 139 -30.12 31.19 15.82
N ALA A 140 -29.57 32.20 16.49
CA ALA A 140 -30.27 33.45 16.79
C ALA A 140 -30.61 34.25 15.52
N ILE A 141 -29.71 34.30 14.53
CA ILE A 141 -29.98 34.96 13.25
C ILE A 141 -31.08 34.20 12.48
N LEU A 142 -30.96 32.87 12.36
CA LEU A 142 -31.97 32.07 11.67
C LEU A 142 -33.34 32.14 12.37
N SER A 143 -33.38 32.16 13.70
CA SER A 143 -34.58 32.38 14.52
C SER A 143 -35.23 33.74 14.22
N GLY A 144 -34.45 34.83 14.24
CA GLY A 144 -34.95 36.17 13.92
C GLY A 144 -35.45 36.32 12.47
N LEU A 145 -34.94 35.51 11.54
CA LEU A 145 -35.43 35.42 10.16
C LEU A 145 -36.65 34.47 10.01
N GLY A 146 -37.08 33.81 11.09
CA GLY A 146 -38.18 32.83 11.06
C GLY A 146 -37.85 31.54 10.32
N LEU A 147 -36.57 31.17 10.23
CA LEU A 147 -36.05 30.04 9.46
C LEU A 147 -35.84 28.77 10.30
N ILE A 148 -36.25 28.75 11.57
CA ILE A 148 -36.14 27.60 12.47
C ILE A 148 -37.53 27.21 12.98
N ASN A 149 -37.79 25.90 13.02
CA ASN A 149 -38.93 25.32 13.72
C ASN A 149 -38.47 24.08 14.49
N GLY A 150 -38.45 24.19 15.83
CA GLY A 150 -37.92 23.15 16.70
C GLY A 150 -36.45 22.85 16.41
N ALA A 151 -36.14 21.58 16.13
CA ALA A 151 -34.78 21.10 15.86
C ALA A 151 -34.45 21.00 14.36
N SER A 152 -35.08 21.82 13.51
CA SER A 152 -34.78 21.84 12.08
C SER A 152 -34.96 23.23 11.46
N ILE A 153 -34.32 23.44 10.31
CA ILE A 153 -34.61 24.58 9.44
C ILE A 153 -36.07 24.46 8.97
N ASP A 154 -36.78 25.57 8.81
CA ASP A 154 -38.13 25.62 8.24
C ASP A 154 -38.35 26.97 7.56
N THR A 155 -38.60 26.97 6.26
CA THR A 155 -38.79 28.17 5.43
C THR A 155 -40.26 28.57 5.32
N ARG A 156 -41.20 27.81 5.90
CA ARG A 156 -42.64 28.07 5.79
C ARG A 156 -43.10 29.18 6.72
N ASN A 157 -42.42 29.34 7.86
CA ASN A 157 -42.74 30.37 8.86
C ASN A 157 -42.01 31.70 8.62
N SER A 158 -41.06 31.74 7.68
CA SER A 158 -40.31 32.95 7.35
C SER A 158 -41.07 33.80 6.33
N ARG A 159 -41.45 35.02 6.73
CA ARG A 159 -42.05 36.01 5.81
C ARG A 159 -41.11 36.37 4.65
N TYR A 160 -39.81 36.32 4.89
CA TYR A 160 -38.77 36.63 3.91
C TYR A 160 -38.73 35.54 2.83
N ALA A 161 -38.68 34.26 3.23
CA ALA A 161 -38.77 33.14 2.29
C ALA A 161 -40.12 33.11 1.53
N ASP A 162 -41.21 33.48 2.20
CA ASP A 162 -42.54 33.55 1.57
C ASP A 162 -42.63 34.63 0.48
N SER A 163 -41.94 35.76 0.65
CA SER A 163 -41.84 36.80 -0.38
C SER A 163 -41.16 36.28 -1.65
N ILE A 164 -40.01 35.60 -1.50
CA ILE A 164 -39.30 34.97 -2.62
C ILE A 164 -40.16 33.91 -3.30
N ARG A 165 -40.88 33.09 -2.53
CA ARG A 165 -41.82 32.09 -3.05
C ARG A 165 -42.93 32.73 -3.87
N LYS A 166 -43.54 33.82 -3.38
CA LYS A 166 -44.57 34.58 -4.10
C LYS A 166 -44.04 35.20 -5.39
N LEU A 167 -42.81 35.71 -5.40
CA LEU A 167 -42.16 36.25 -6.61
C LEU A 167 -41.93 35.16 -7.67
N LEU A 168 -41.45 33.98 -7.26
CA LEU A 168 -41.28 32.82 -8.15
C LEU A 168 -42.63 32.34 -8.71
N GLN A 169 -43.66 32.23 -7.86
CA GLN A 169 -45.01 31.84 -8.28
C GLN A 169 -45.62 32.83 -9.27
N ALA A 170 -45.45 34.15 -9.04
CA ALA A 170 -45.94 35.18 -9.95
C ALA A 170 -45.25 35.16 -11.32
N LYS A 171 -43.99 34.71 -11.39
CA LYS A 171 -43.24 34.51 -12.64
C LYS A 171 -43.75 33.31 -13.45
N GLY A 172 -44.27 32.29 -12.78
CA GLY A 172 -44.73 31.04 -13.37
C GLY A 172 -43.69 29.91 -13.35
N SER A 173 -44.17 28.68 -13.42
CA SER A 173 -43.35 27.47 -13.27
C SER A 173 -42.19 27.40 -14.27
N GLY A 174 -41.01 26.98 -13.80
CA GLY A 174 -39.79 26.86 -14.60
C GLY A 174 -39.14 28.19 -15.00
N LYS A 175 -39.69 29.33 -14.55
CA LYS A 175 -39.06 30.64 -14.73
C LYS A 175 -38.07 30.94 -13.62
N VAL A 176 -37.21 31.89 -13.93
CA VAL A 176 -36.08 32.29 -13.09
C VAL A 176 -36.33 33.71 -12.58
N LEU A 177 -36.02 33.93 -11.31
CA LEU A 177 -36.03 35.24 -10.64
C LEU A 177 -34.61 35.80 -10.65
N ASN A 178 -34.37 36.87 -11.40
CA ASN A 178 -33.05 37.48 -11.51
C ASN A 178 -32.71 38.24 -10.23
N ARG A 179 -31.41 38.42 -9.97
CA ARG A 179 -30.93 39.19 -8.80
C ARG A 179 -31.56 40.57 -8.68
N ASP A 180 -31.64 41.31 -9.78
CA ASP A 180 -32.18 42.66 -9.79
C ASP A 180 -33.70 42.69 -9.53
N GLU A 181 -34.37 41.54 -9.48
CA GLU A 181 -35.77 41.40 -9.03
C GLU A 181 -35.88 41.22 -7.51
N ILE A 182 -34.79 40.79 -6.85
CA ILE A 182 -34.71 40.54 -5.39
C ILE A 182 -34.02 41.72 -4.69
N LEU A 183 -32.86 42.13 -5.19
CA LEU A 183 -32.02 43.17 -4.61
C LEU A 183 -32.12 44.48 -5.39
N TYR A 184 -31.88 45.60 -4.71
CA TYR A 184 -31.61 46.89 -5.36
C TYR A 184 -30.29 47.49 -4.86
N PRO A 185 -29.51 48.14 -5.76
CA PRO A 185 -28.26 48.79 -5.38
C PRO A 185 -28.57 50.13 -4.71
N HIS A 186 -28.35 50.25 -3.41
CA HIS A 186 -28.47 51.53 -2.72
C HIS A 186 -27.21 52.38 -2.90
N TYR A 187 -26.03 51.77 -2.73
CA TYR A 187 -24.75 52.44 -2.98
C TYR A 187 -23.67 51.45 -3.41
N ILE A 188 -23.44 51.38 -4.72
CA ILE A 188 -22.57 50.40 -5.37
C ILE A 188 -21.11 50.51 -4.89
N ALA A 189 -20.60 51.74 -4.71
CA ALA A 189 -19.19 51.97 -4.33
C ALA A 189 -18.81 51.38 -2.96
N GLN A 190 -19.79 51.11 -2.09
CA GLN A 190 -19.59 50.44 -0.79
C GLN A 190 -20.27 49.07 -0.72
N ASN A 191 -20.66 48.50 -1.86
CA ASN A 191 -21.39 47.23 -1.95
C ASN A 191 -22.65 47.19 -1.06
N LEU A 192 -23.37 48.31 -0.98
CA LEU A 192 -24.61 48.41 -0.20
C LEU A 192 -25.81 48.03 -1.07
N TRP A 193 -26.27 46.81 -0.89
CA TRP A 193 -27.45 46.23 -1.52
C TRP A 193 -28.48 45.86 -0.47
N TYR A 194 -29.74 46.08 -0.80
CA TYR A 194 -30.85 45.68 0.05
C TYR A 194 -31.92 44.93 -0.71
N SER A 195 -32.68 44.09 -0.01
CA SER A 195 -33.88 43.47 -0.56
C SER A 195 -34.91 44.54 -0.95
N LYS A 196 -35.64 44.29 -2.05
CA LYS A 196 -36.62 45.26 -2.57
C LYS A 196 -37.84 45.41 -1.67
N ASP A 197 -38.27 44.33 -1.04
CA ASP A 197 -39.45 44.21 -0.19
C ASP A 197 -39.24 44.81 1.21
N PHE A 198 -38.40 44.17 2.03
CA PHE A 198 -38.24 44.43 3.46
C PHE A 198 -37.01 45.27 3.80
N LYS A 199 -36.23 45.67 2.78
CA LYS A 199 -34.99 46.44 2.95
C LYS A 199 -33.94 45.72 3.80
N LEU A 200 -33.89 44.39 3.70
CA LEU A 200 -32.87 43.60 4.37
C LEU A 200 -31.51 43.86 3.74
N ASP A 201 -30.45 43.91 4.55
CA ASP A 201 -29.09 43.81 4.07
C ASP A 201 -28.94 42.54 3.20
N HIS A 202 -28.28 42.65 2.05
CA HIS A 202 -28.15 41.53 1.12
C HIS A 202 -27.58 40.25 1.74
N GLN A 203 -26.74 40.38 2.77
CA GLN A 203 -26.23 39.23 3.51
C GLN A 203 -27.33 38.47 4.27
N LEU A 204 -28.30 39.19 4.87
CA LEU A 204 -29.45 38.57 5.54
C LEU A 204 -30.42 37.95 4.52
N GLU A 205 -30.67 38.64 3.42
CA GLU A 205 -31.44 38.11 2.29
C GLU A 205 -30.81 36.82 1.75
N PHE A 206 -29.48 36.80 1.61
CA PHE A 206 -28.76 35.61 1.16
C PHE A 206 -28.84 34.44 2.16
N VAL A 207 -28.87 34.70 3.47
CA VAL A 207 -29.13 33.65 4.48
C VAL A 207 -30.51 33.03 4.27
N VAL A 208 -31.53 33.82 3.92
CA VAL A 208 -32.87 33.32 3.57
C VAL A 208 -32.80 32.43 2.32
N LEU A 209 -32.15 32.90 1.25
CA LEU A 209 -31.98 32.12 0.03
C LEU A 209 -31.22 30.80 0.29
N ALA A 210 -30.15 30.83 1.07
CA ALA A 210 -29.38 29.64 1.44
C ALA A 210 -30.24 28.61 2.21
N ALA A 211 -31.09 29.05 3.14
CA ALA A 211 -32.01 28.18 3.86
C ALA A 211 -33.07 27.57 2.92
N MET A 212 -33.54 28.33 1.93
CA MET A 212 -34.43 27.83 0.88
C MET A 212 -33.73 26.80 -0.03
N VAL A 213 -32.46 27.00 -0.38
CA VAL A 213 -31.68 25.97 -1.11
C VAL A 213 -31.53 24.70 -0.28
N TYR A 214 -31.20 24.82 1.00
CA TYR A 214 -31.08 23.68 1.91
C TYR A 214 -32.38 22.84 1.95
N LYS A 215 -33.54 23.51 1.93
CA LYS A 215 -34.85 22.86 1.88
C LYS A 215 -35.26 22.34 0.50
N GLY A 216 -34.45 22.59 -0.52
CA GLY A 216 -34.80 22.27 -1.90
C GLY A 216 -36.03 23.04 -2.37
N ASP A 217 -36.20 24.27 -1.89
CA ASP A 217 -37.24 25.19 -2.39
C ASP A 217 -36.75 25.95 -3.61
N ILE A 218 -35.44 26.25 -3.68
CA ILE A 218 -34.81 26.98 -4.79
C ILE A 218 -33.41 26.42 -5.11
N GLU A 219 -32.88 26.87 -6.25
CA GLU A 219 -31.49 26.72 -6.69
C GLU A 219 -30.92 28.11 -7.00
N ILE A 220 -29.66 28.37 -6.64
CA ILE A 220 -29.00 29.67 -6.90
C ILE A 220 -27.91 29.46 -7.95
N SER A 221 -27.83 30.37 -8.93
CA SER A 221 -26.82 30.36 -9.99
C SER A 221 -26.02 31.66 -10.04
N TRP A 222 -24.73 31.55 -10.31
CA TRP A 222 -23.83 32.67 -10.61
C TRP A 222 -23.41 32.61 -12.09
N SER A 223 -22.70 33.63 -12.56
CA SER A 223 -22.10 33.60 -13.90
C SER A 223 -21.13 32.41 -14.05
N GLY A 224 -21.12 31.80 -15.23
CA GLY A 224 -20.37 30.57 -15.49
C GLY A 224 -21.14 29.30 -15.10
N SER A 225 -20.43 28.24 -14.73
CA SER A 225 -21.02 26.94 -14.33
C SER A 225 -21.28 26.81 -12.82
N ARG A 226 -21.09 27.88 -12.04
CA ARG A 226 -21.24 27.86 -10.58
C ARG A 226 -22.72 27.93 -10.18
N SER A 227 -23.16 26.93 -9.42
CA SER A 227 -24.51 26.88 -8.84
C SER A 227 -24.51 26.18 -7.49
N ILE A 228 -25.47 26.56 -6.64
CA ILE A 228 -25.73 25.88 -5.37
C ILE A 228 -27.13 25.27 -5.45
N LEU A 229 -27.14 23.96 -5.26
CA LEU A 229 -28.28 23.06 -5.18
C LEU A 229 -28.32 22.46 -3.78
N ALA A 230 -29.44 21.87 -3.38
CA ALA A 230 -29.50 21.16 -2.11
C ALA A 230 -28.39 20.08 -1.99
N THR A 231 -28.07 19.38 -3.08
CA THR A 231 -27.11 18.25 -3.10
C THR A 231 -25.65 18.65 -2.93
N ASN A 232 -25.28 19.91 -3.21
CA ASN A 232 -23.89 20.39 -3.08
C ASN A 232 -23.73 21.51 -2.03
N ILE A 233 -24.81 21.89 -1.33
CA ILE A 233 -24.81 23.01 -0.39
C ILE A 233 -23.74 22.88 0.70
N ASP A 234 -23.52 21.67 1.21
CA ASP A 234 -22.54 21.39 2.28
C ASP A 234 -21.10 21.72 1.84
N GLN A 235 -20.83 21.60 0.53
CA GLN A 235 -19.51 21.83 -0.05
C GLN A 235 -19.35 23.25 -0.57
N GLU A 236 -20.40 23.83 -1.17
CA GLU A 236 -20.30 25.09 -1.92
C GLU A 236 -20.66 26.33 -1.09
N LEU A 237 -21.58 26.23 -0.13
CA LEU A 237 -22.09 27.41 0.59
C LEU A 237 -20.99 28.13 1.39
N LEU A 238 -20.12 27.38 2.06
CA LEU A 238 -19.08 27.95 2.92
C LEU A 238 -17.83 28.41 2.15
N LYS A 239 -17.77 28.18 0.84
CA LYS A 239 -16.70 28.67 -0.05
C LYS A 239 -16.99 30.07 -0.62
N LEU A 240 -18.19 30.60 -0.38
CA LEU A 240 -18.61 31.90 -0.88
C LEU A 240 -17.83 33.03 -0.19
N GLY A 241 -17.38 34.00 -0.99
CA GLY A 241 -16.89 35.29 -0.50
C GLY A 241 -18.03 36.25 -0.20
N ASP A 242 -17.75 37.36 0.50
CA ASP A 242 -18.79 38.32 0.89
C ASP A 242 -19.49 38.97 -0.31
N GLU A 243 -18.77 39.16 -1.43
CA GLU A 243 -19.32 39.65 -2.70
C GLU A 243 -20.28 38.65 -3.39
N ASP A 244 -20.19 37.35 -3.08
CA ASP A 244 -21.05 36.34 -3.71
C ASP A 244 -22.52 36.50 -3.29
N TYR A 245 -22.75 37.07 -2.09
CA TYR A 245 -24.10 37.28 -1.53
C TYR A 245 -24.92 38.31 -2.31
N SER A 246 -24.25 39.26 -2.99
CA SER A 246 -24.89 40.29 -3.84
C SER A 246 -24.63 40.11 -5.33
N SER A 247 -23.85 39.11 -5.76
CA SER A 247 -23.46 38.92 -7.17
C SER A 247 -24.03 37.67 -7.84
N PHE A 248 -24.87 36.89 -7.14
CA PHE A 248 -25.62 35.81 -7.78
C PHE A 248 -26.42 36.34 -8.96
N GLN A 249 -26.59 35.52 -10.01
CA GLN A 249 -27.30 35.92 -11.22
C GLN A 249 -28.80 35.76 -11.03
N SER A 250 -29.21 34.63 -10.46
CA SER A 250 -30.62 34.28 -10.35
C SER A 250 -30.91 33.14 -9.40
N VAL A 251 -32.19 33.03 -9.01
CA VAL A 251 -32.77 31.89 -8.29
C VAL A 251 -33.93 31.28 -9.08
N ARG A 252 -34.14 29.97 -8.94
CA ARG A 252 -35.25 29.25 -9.59
C ARG A 252 -35.79 28.13 -8.72
N GLU A 253 -37.01 27.67 -8.98
CA GLU A 253 -37.52 26.44 -8.39
C GLU A 253 -36.79 25.21 -8.99
N PRO A 254 -36.50 24.17 -8.19
CA PRO A 254 -36.08 22.88 -8.73
C PRO A 254 -37.17 22.30 -9.64
N VAL A 255 -36.79 21.37 -10.52
CA VAL A 255 -37.70 20.73 -11.51
C VAL A 255 -38.83 19.91 -10.84
N GLY A 256 -38.79 19.76 -9.51
CA GLY A 256 -39.72 18.98 -8.73
C GLY A 256 -39.17 17.58 -8.45
N LEU A 257 -39.91 16.81 -7.66
CA LEU A 257 -39.47 15.48 -7.25
C LEU A 257 -39.58 14.48 -8.42
N PRO A 258 -38.49 13.82 -8.84
CA PRO A 258 -38.51 12.87 -9.96
C PRO A 258 -39.06 11.52 -9.50
N ILE A 259 -40.39 11.44 -9.32
CA ILE A 259 -41.08 10.27 -8.76
C ILE A 259 -40.79 9.00 -9.55
N LYS A 260 -40.73 9.09 -10.89
CA LYS A 260 -40.50 7.93 -11.76
C LYS A 260 -39.13 7.31 -11.51
N GLU A 261 -38.11 8.14 -11.37
CA GLU A 261 -36.72 7.78 -11.13
C GLU A 261 -36.55 7.21 -9.71
N ILE A 262 -37.20 7.82 -8.71
CA ILE A 262 -37.16 7.35 -7.33
C ILE A 262 -37.85 5.98 -7.19
N LYS A 263 -38.96 5.76 -7.91
CA LYS A 263 -39.61 4.43 -7.97
C LYS A 263 -38.69 3.37 -8.59
N ALA A 264 -37.98 3.72 -9.67
CA ALA A 264 -36.99 2.84 -10.27
C ALA A 264 -35.86 2.51 -9.27
N LEU A 265 -35.40 3.50 -8.50
CA LEU A 265 -34.40 3.30 -7.45
C LEU A 265 -34.88 2.31 -6.38
N PHE A 266 -36.12 2.42 -5.88
CA PHE A 266 -36.69 1.45 -4.95
C PHE A 266 -36.67 0.03 -5.52
N GLY A 267 -37.10 -0.13 -6.78
CA GLY A 267 -37.08 -1.42 -7.48
C GLY A 267 -35.67 -2.02 -7.59
N HIS A 268 -34.69 -1.21 -7.99
CA HIS A 268 -33.29 -1.61 -8.11
C HIS A 268 -32.67 -1.98 -6.76
N LEU A 269 -32.98 -1.23 -5.70
CA LEU A 269 -32.55 -1.52 -4.33
C LEU A 269 -33.32 -2.68 -3.68
N GLY A 270 -34.33 -3.27 -4.36
CA GLY A 270 -35.13 -4.36 -3.81
C GLY A 270 -35.97 -3.95 -2.60
N LEU A 271 -36.31 -2.67 -2.52
CA LEU A 271 -37.09 -2.07 -1.43
C LEU A 271 -38.56 -1.91 -1.86
N PRO A 272 -39.53 -1.92 -0.93
CA PRO A 272 -40.91 -1.60 -1.24
C PRO A 272 -41.05 -0.16 -1.75
N ASP A 273 -41.98 0.11 -2.67
CA ASP A 273 -42.25 1.46 -3.16
C ASP A 273 -42.84 2.33 -2.04
N LEU A 274 -42.00 3.18 -1.45
CA LEU A 274 -42.36 4.18 -0.44
C LEU A 274 -42.24 5.60 -0.99
N SER A 275 -42.38 5.78 -2.31
CA SER A 275 -42.26 7.09 -2.96
C SER A 275 -43.30 8.13 -2.49
N ALA A 276 -44.42 7.69 -1.92
CA ALA A 276 -45.42 8.58 -1.29
C ALA A 276 -45.01 9.06 0.12
N GLU A 277 -43.99 8.45 0.74
CA GLU A 277 -43.59 8.69 2.13
C GLU A 277 -42.18 9.28 2.25
N LEU A 278 -41.68 9.94 1.20
CA LEU A 278 -40.31 10.44 1.13
C LEU A 278 -39.99 11.56 2.13
N GLU A 279 -41.01 12.24 2.65
CA GLU A 279 -40.85 13.24 3.72
C GLU A 279 -40.55 12.60 5.09
N LYS A 280 -40.82 11.30 5.26
CA LYS A 280 -40.48 10.58 6.49
C LYS A 280 -38.99 10.26 6.50
N ALA A 281 -38.31 10.63 7.59
CA ALA A 281 -36.88 10.38 7.76
C ALA A 281 -36.50 8.88 7.63
N ASP A 282 -37.38 7.96 8.06
CA ASP A 282 -37.15 6.51 7.96
C ASP A 282 -37.05 6.02 6.51
N THR A 283 -37.83 6.60 5.60
CA THR A 283 -37.85 6.20 4.18
C THR A 283 -36.50 6.48 3.51
N LEU A 284 -35.96 7.69 3.71
CA LEU A 284 -34.63 8.07 3.21
C LEU A 284 -33.53 7.21 3.84
N ALA A 285 -33.61 6.97 5.16
CA ALA A 285 -32.64 6.14 5.87
C ALA A 285 -32.54 4.72 5.28
N ARG A 286 -33.67 4.11 4.88
CA ARG A 286 -33.70 2.79 4.23
C ARG A 286 -33.00 2.78 2.88
N ILE A 287 -33.25 3.80 2.04
CA ILE A 287 -32.58 3.95 0.73
C ILE A 287 -31.07 4.04 0.93
N LEU A 288 -30.61 4.92 1.82
CA LEU A 288 -29.19 5.17 2.06
C LEU A 288 -28.50 3.94 2.66
N MET A 289 -29.16 3.27 3.60
CA MET A 289 -28.63 2.05 4.24
C MET A 289 -28.44 0.93 3.21
N GLU A 290 -29.44 0.68 2.36
CA GLU A 290 -29.34 -0.38 1.34
C GLU A 290 -28.35 0.03 0.25
N ALA A 291 -28.35 1.29 -0.22
CA ALA A 291 -27.36 1.78 -1.18
C ALA A 291 -25.93 1.63 -0.66
N LYS A 292 -25.66 2.00 0.60
CA LYS A 292 -24.36 1.85 1.24
C LYS A 292 -23.94 0.38 1.35
N LYS A 293 -24.82 -0.49 1.83
CA LYS A 293 -24.56 -1.94 1.91
C LYS A 293 -24.19 -2.53 0.55
N ARG A 294 -24.89 -2.11 -0.51
CA ARG A 294 -24.60 -2.53 -1.88
C ARG A 294 -23.29 -1.95 -2.39
N ALA A 295 -22.98 -0.68 -2.09
CA ALA A 295 -21.71 -0.05 -2.46
C ALA A 295 -20.51 -0.79 -1.85
N GLU A 296 -20.59 -1.15 -0.56
CA GLU A 296 -19.55 -1.94 0.13
C GLU A 296 -19.36 -3.32 -0.51
N ARG A 297 -20.47 -3.98 -0.89
CA ARG A 297 -20.41 -5.27 -1.61
C ARG A 297 -19.74 -5.12 -2.98
N VAL A 298 -20.14 -4.12 -3.76
CA VAL A 298 -19.57 -3.86 -5.09
C VAL A 298 -18.08 -3.53 -4.98
N ALA A 299 -17.66 -2.72 -4.01
CA ALA A 299 -16.27 -2.38 -3.77
C ALA A 299 -15.41 -3.62 -3.46
N ARG A 300 -15.92 -4.56 -2.64
CA ARG A 300 -15.24 -5.83 -2.36
C ARG A 300 -15.05 -6.65 -3.64
N ILE A 301 -16.10 -6.84 -4.43
CA ILE A 301 -16.04 -7.62 -5.67
C ILE A 301 -15.14 -6.95 -6.70
N LYS A 302 -15.22 -5.63 -6.86
CA LYS A 302 -14.33 -4.86 -7.74
C LYS A 302 -12.87 -5.05 -7.37
N SER A 303 -12.54 -5.06 -6.07
CA SER A 303 -11.18 -5.33 -5.61
C SER A 303 -10.69 -6.74 -5.96
N LEU A 304 -11.58 -7.74 -5.89
CA LEU A 304 -11.25 -9.11 -6.30
C LEU A 304 -11.01 -9.21 -7.81
N VAL A 305 -11.86 -8.59 -8.63
CA VAL A 305 -11.69 -8.55 -10.09
C VAL A 305 -10.38 -7.85 -10.47
N ALA A 306 -10.06 -6.72 -9.82
CA ALA A 306 -8.83 -5.98 -10.09
C ALA A 306 -7.54 -6.76 -9.75
N LYS A 307 -7.59 -7.66 -8.76
CA LYS A 307 -6.48 -8.54 -8.40
C LYS A 307 -6.33 -9.75 -9.33
N GLY A 308 -7.35 -10.04 -10.14
CA GLY A 308 -7.52 -11.32 -10.82
C GLY A 308 -8.17 -12.35 -9.90
N LEU A 309 -9.09 -13.12 -10.44
CA LEU A 309 -9.87 -14.10 -9.69
C LEU A 309 -9.25 -15.49 -9.93
N TYR A 310 -8.55 -16.03 -8.94
CA TYR A 310 -7.79 -17.27 -9.13
C TYR A 310 -8.28 -18.40 -8.24
N CYS A 311 -8.23 -19.63 -8.77
CA CYS A 311 -8.20 -20.85 -7.99
C CYS A 311 -6.79 -21.42 -8.07
N ARG A 312 -5.99 -21.19 -7.02
CA ARG A 312 -4.53 -21.45 -7.03
C ARG A 312 -3.85 -20.71 -8.19
N ASN A 313 -3.37 -21.45 -9.19
CA ASN A 313 -2.67 -20.91 -10.36
C ASN A 313 -3.58 -20.81 -11.59
N VAL A 314 -4.87 -21.13 -11.46
CA VAL A 314 -5.85 -21.09 -12.55
C VAL A 314 -6.62 -19.78 -12.51
N ASP A 315 -6.53 -19.01 -13.58
CA ASP A 315 -7.35 -17.81 -13.77
C ASP A 315 -8.79 -18.19 -14.09
N LEU A 316 -9.73 -17.69 -13.28
CA LEU A 316 -11.16 -17.98 -13.43
C LEU A 316 -11.87 -17.01 -14.36
N LEU A 317 -11.22 -15.91 -14.74
CA LEU A 317 -11.76 -14.88 -15.62
C LEU A 317 -10.78 -14.59 -16.75
N ASP A 318 -11.23 -14.58 -17.99
CA ASP A 318 -10.37 -14.10 -19.07
C ASP A 318 -10.17 -12.57 -19.02
N ALA A 319 -9.18 -12.08 -19.77
CA ALA A 319 -8.81 -10.67 -19.79
C ALA A 319 -9.93 -9.74 -20.33
N ASN A 320 -10.76 -10.23 -21.25
CA ASN A 320 -11.85 -9.44 -21.82
C ASN A 320 -12.99 -9.30 -20.80
N GLU A 321 -13.33 -10.40 -20.13
CA GLU A 321 -14.35 -10.45 -19.09
C GLU A 321 -13.94 -9.64 -17.86
N THR A 322 -12.67 -9.70 -17.46
CA THR A 322 -12.12 -8.87 -16.37
C THR A 322 -12.27 -7.38 -16.68
N THR A 323 -12.00 -6.97 -17.92
CA THR A 323 -12.13 -5.59 -18.39
C THR A 323 -13.60 -5.13 -18.39
N ARG A 324 -14.50 -5.97 -18.93
CA ARG A 324 -15.95 -5.71 -18.93
C ARG A 324 -16.49 -5.55 -17.51
N LEU A 325 -16.17 -6.49 -16.62
CA LEU A 325 -16.59 -6.49 -15.22
C LEU A 325 -16.07 -5.27 -14.47
N SER A 326 -14.82 -4.88 -14.70
CA SER A 326 -14.25 -3.68 -14.07
C SER A 326 -15.03 -2.42 -14.43
N ALA A 327 -15.38 -2.24 -15.72
CA ALA A 327 -16.15 -1.09 -16.18
C ALA A 327 -17.59 -1.09 -15.62
N VAL A 328 -18.26 -2.24 -15.64
CA VAL A 328 -19.64 -2.39 -15.15
C VAL A 328 -19.74 -2.18 -13.63
N LEU A 329 -18.81 -2.76 -12.86
CA LEU A 329 -18.77 -2.60 -11.41
C LEU A 329 -18.40 -1.16 -11.01
N GLU A 330 -17.58 -0.46 -11.82
CA GLU A 330 -17.28 0.94 -11.58
C GLU A 330 -18.48 1.86 -11.79
N ALA A 331 -19.24 1.64 -12.87
CA ALA A 331 -20.46 2.38 -13.13
C ALA A 331 -21.49 2.17 -11.99
N LEU A 332 -21.68 0.91 -11.56
CA LEU A 332 -22.56 0.56 -10.45
C LEU A 332 -22.11 1.19 -9.13
N GLY A 333 -20.82 1.08 -8.79
CA GLY A 333 -20.25 1.68 -7.59
C GLY A 333 -20.44 3.19 -7.56
N SER A 334 -20.13 3.88 -8.67
CA SER A 334 -20.29 5.33 -8.79
C SER A 334 -21.73 5.82 -8.59
N VAL A 335 -22.70 5.08 -9.13
CA VAL A 335 -24.13 5.39 -8.92
C VAL A 335 -24.52 5.18 -7.47
N LEU A 336 -24.16 4.04 -6.87
CA LEU A 336 -24.45 3.73 -5.47
C LEU A 336 -23.83 4.75 -4.51
N ASP A 337 -22.58 5.16 -4.75
CA ASP A 337 -21.91 6.20 -3.97
C ASP A 337 -22.58 7.57 -4.15
N GLY A 338 -22.94 7.94 -5.38
CA GLY A 338 -23.64 9.20 -5.60
C GLY A 338 -25.07 9.21 -5.05
N ILE A 339 -25.72 8.05 -4.86
CA ILE A 339 -27.02 7.97 -4.15
C ILE A 339 -26.87 8.40 -2.68
N GLN A 340 -25.69 8.21 -2.06
CA GLN A 340 -25.46 8.57 -0.67
C GLN A 340 -25.53 10.09 -0.41
N ALA A 341 -25.41 10.92 -1.46
CA ALA A 341 -25.54 12.37 -1.35
C ALA A 341 -26.99 12.83 -1.10
N TYR A 342 -28.00 11.97 -1.27
CA TYR A 342 -29.42 12.30 -1.11
C TYR A 342 -29.93 12.04 0.32
N ASP A 343 -29.22 12.57 1.32
CA ASP A 343 -29.46 12.29 2.75
C ASP A 343 -30.61 13.07 3.39
N THR A 344 -31.19 14.04 2.67
CA THR A 344 -32.36 14.82 3.10
C THR A 344 -33.40 14.90 1.99
N PHE A 345 -34.65 15.16 2.36
CA PHE A 345 -35.74 15.35 1.41
C PHE A 345 -35.47 16.48 0.42
N GLY A 346 -34.84 17.57 0.88
CA GLY A 346 -34.42 18.69 0.03
C GLY A 346 -33.44 18.25 -1.04
N LYS A 347 -32.41 17.46 -0.68
CA LYS A 347 -31.45 16.90 -1.64
C LYS A 347 -32.13 15.97 -2.66
N LEU A 348 -33.09 15.15 -2.23
CA LEU A 348 -33.81 14.22 -3.11
C LEU A 348 -34.60 14.91 -4.22
N LYS A 349 -35.07 16.15 -4.02
CA LYS A 349 -35.71 16.95 -5.09
C LYS A 349 -34.76 17.25 -6.26
N SER A 350 -33.46 17.21 -6.02
CA SER A 350 -32.42 17.38 -7.05
C SER A 350 -31.83 16.02 -7.50
N PHE A 351 -32.60 14.93 -7.39
CA PHE A 351 -32.15 13.61 -7.83
C PHE A 351 -31.89 13.59 -9.34
N ARG A 352 -30.62 13.31 -9.69
CA ARG A 352 -30.11 13.52 -11.05
C ARG A 352 -30.21 12.29 -11.96
N TYR A 353 -30.28 11.10 -11.36
CA TYR A 353 -30.19 9.85 -12.10
C TYR A 353 -31.50 9.56 -12.80
N THR A 354 -31.43 9.36 -14.11
CA THR A 354 -32.55 8.91 -14.93
C THR A 354 -32.81 7.41 -14.75
N VAL A 355 -34.01 6.95 -15.10
CA VAL A 355 -34.33 5.52 -15.10
C VAL A 355 -33.34 4.71 -15.97
N ALA A 356 -32.95 5.24 -17.12
CA ALA A 356 -32.01 4.57 -18.03
C ALA A 356 -30.61 4.42 -17.42
N GLU A 357 -30.11 5.45 -16.74
CA GLU A 357 -28.82 5.38 -16.02
C GLU A 357 -28.86 4.38 -14.87
N LEU A 358 -29.96 4.33 -14.12
CA LEU A 358 -30.17 3.34 -13.07
C LEU A 358 -30.22 1.92 -13.65
N ASP A 359 -31.02 1.68 -14.69
CA ASP A 359 -31.12 0.37 -15.34
C ASP A 359 -29.76 -0.12 -15.87
N GLN A 360 -29.01 0.77 -16.51
CA GLN A 360 -27.68 0.46 -17.04
C GLN A 360 -26.69 0.13 -15.91
N ALA A 361 -26.62 0.95 -14.86
CA ALA A 361 -25.70 0.73 -13.75
C ALA A 361 -26.04 -0.55 -12.97
N PHE A 362 -27.31 -0.74 -12.61
CA PHE A 362 -27.77 -1.90 -11.85
C PHE A 362 -27.79 -3.21 -12.63
N SER A 363 -27.60 -3.18 -13.96
CA SER A 363 -27.33 -4.39 -14.74
C SER A 363 -26.12 -5.19 -14.21
N GLY A 364 -25.12 -4.48 -13.67
CA GLY A 364 -23.93 -5.07 -13.04
C GLY A 364 -24.17 -5.79 -11.72
N TRP A 365 -25.33 -5.60 -11.09
CA TRP A 365 -25.63 -6.24 -9.80
C TRP A 365 -25.65 -7.77 -9.92
N LYS A 366 -26.13 -8.29 -11.05
CA LYS A 366 -26.14 -9.74 -11.34
C LYS A 366 -24.74 -10.32 -11.46
N ASP A 367 -23.78 -9.52 -11.92
CA ASP A 367 -22.37 -9.94 -12.00
C ASP A 367 -21.76 -10.09 -10.60
N CYS A 368 -22.14 -9.26 -9.61
CA CYS A 368 -21.73 -9.47 -8.22
C CYS A 368 -22.20 -10.84 -7.67
N ASP A 369 -23.48 -11.16 -7.86
CA ASP A 369 -24.05 -12.46 -7.43
C ASP A 369 -23.36 -13.64 -8.14
N ARG A 370 -23.05 -13.49 -9.43
CA ARG A 370 -22.39 -14.51 -10.23
C ARG A 370 -20.94 -14.76 -9.76
N LEU A 371 -20.16 -13.70 -9.54
CA LEU A 371 -18.76 -13.80 -9.14
C LEU A 371 -18.60 -14.42 -7.75
N GLU A 372 -19.46 -14.06 -6.80
CA GLU A 372 -19.45 -14.68 -5.47
C GLU A 372 -19.75 -16.18 -5.55
N LYS A 373 -20.73 -16.57 -6.36
CA LYS A 373 -21.02 -18.00 -6.59
C LYS A 373 -19.85 -18.73 -7.22
N ILE A 374 -19.20 -18.16 -8.23
CA ILE A 374 -17.99 -18.75 -8.86
C ILE A 374 -16.90 -18.97 -7.81
N LEU A 375 -16.64 -17.96 -6.97
CA LEU A 375 -15.62 -18.04 -5.93
C LEU A 375 -15.96 -19.12 -4.89
N GLU A 376 -17.19 -19.13 -4.38
CA GLU A 376 -17.69 -20.14 -3.45
C GLU A 376 -17.53 -21.55 -4.04
N ARG A 377 -17.94 -21.76 -5.28
CA ARG A 377 -17.83 -23.05 -5.98
C ARG A 377 -16.38 -23.48 -6.21
N SER A 378 -15.48 -22.55 -6.49
CA SER A 378 -14.06 -22.84 -6.75
C SER A 378 -13.35 -23.47 -5.55
N THR A 379 -13.80 -23.16 -4.32
CA THR A 379 -13.22 -23.71 -3.09
C THR A 379 -13.32 -25.25 -3.02
N ARG A 380 -14.34 -25.85 -3.65
CA ARG A 380 -14.51 -27.31 -3.72
C ARG A 380 -13.36 -28.01 -4.42
N PHE A 381 -12.73 -27.34 -5.39
CA PHE A 381 -11.69 -27.94 -6.23
C PHE A 381 -10.28 -27.47 -5.88
N GLU A 382 -10.15 -26.48 -4.98
CA GLU A 382 -8.89 -25.81 -4.70
C GLU A 382 -7.75 -26.78 -4.31
N ASN A 383 -8.05 -27.77 -3.45
CA ASN A 383 -7.07 -28.76 -3.01
C ASN A 383 -6.66 -29.72 -4.14
N LEU A 384 -7.62 -30.18 -4.95
CA LEU A 384 -7.35 -31.13 -6.04
C LEU A 384 -6.61 -30.45 -7.19
N VAL A 385 -7.03 -29.24 -7.57
CA VAL A 385 -6.36 -28.43 -8.60
C VAL A 385 -4.96 -28.03 -8.14
N GLY A 386 -4.81 -27.64 -6.87
CA GLY A 386 -3.50 -27.36 -6.27
C GLY A 386 -2.57 -28.57 -6.29
N TYR A 387 -3.07 -29.74 -5.87
CA TYR A 387 -2.34 -31.00 -5.94
C TYR A 387 -1.88 -31.29 -7.37
N LEU A 388 -2.80 -31.29 -8.34
CA LEU A 388 -2.51 -31.65 -9.73
C LEU A 388 -1.58 -30.64 -10.40
N SER A 389 -1.68 -29.35 -10.07
CA SER A 389 -0.76 -28.32 -10.57
C SER A 389 0.68 -28.57 -10.09
N THR A 390 0.84 -28.89 -8.80
CA THR A 390 2.16 -29.25 -8.25
C THR A 390 2.66 -30.57 -8.85
N ALA A 391 1.81 -31.59 -8.94
CA ALA A 391 2.13 -32.87 -9.55
C ALA A 391 2.58 -32.72 -11.02
N LEU A 392 1.88 -31.90 -11.82
CA LEU A 392 2.20 -31.65 -13.23
C LEU A 392 3.61 -31.09 -13.39
N SER A 393 4.09 -30.29 -12.44
CA SER A 393 5.47 -29.77 -12.46
C SER A 393 6.53 -30.87 -12.38
N TYR A 394 6.18 -32.06 -11.90
CA TYR A 394 7.03 -33.25 -11.77
C TYR A 394 6.79 -34.32 -12.85
N VAL A 395 5.91 -34.05 -13.82
CA VAL A 395 5.68 -34.92 -14.99
C VAL A 395 6.31 -34.26 -16.22
N VAL A 396 6.98 -35.04 -17.06
CA VAL A 396 7.50 -34.54 -18.36
C VAL A 396 6.40 -34.57 -19.41
N ALA A 397 6.46 -33.67 -20.40
CA ALA A 397 5.43 -33.57 -21.44
C ALA A 397 5.32 -34.84 -22.32
N SER A 398 6.38 -35.66 -22.39
CA SER A 398 6.38 -36.93 -23.11
C SER A 398 5.60 -38.05 -22.39
N GLU A 399 5.24 -37.89 -21.11
CA GLU A 399 4.37 -38.84 -20.40
C GLU A 399 2.91 -38.62 -20.75
N SER A 400 2.56 -39.07 -21.95
CA SER A 400 1.21 -39.03 -22.49
C SER A 400 0.51 -40.39 -22.24
N PRO A 401 -0.79 -40.41 -21.88
CA PRO A 401 -1.72 -39.27 -21.84
C PRO A 401 -1.79 -38.53 -20.49
N LEU A 402 -1.00 -38.93 -19.47
CA LEU A 402 -1.14 -38.38 -18.11
C LEU A 402 -0.91 -36.86 -18.06
N TYR A 403 0.16 -36.37 -18.69
CA TYR A 403 0.49 -34.94 -18.71
C TYR A 403 -0.64 -34.11 -19.32
N GLU A 404 -1.11 -34.50 -20.51
CA GLU A 404 -2.16 -33.83 -21.27
C GLU A 404 -3.49 -33.83 -20.50
N ASP A 405 -3.87 -34.96 -19.91
CA ASP A 405 -5.11 -35.08 -19.14
C ASP A 405 -5.09 -34.16 -17.90
N MET A 406 -3.96 -34.07 -17.20
CA MET A 406 -3.79 -33.19 -16.05
C MET A 406 -3.82 -31.72 -16.44
N GLU A 407 -3.05 -31.33 -17.46
CA GLU A 407 -2.99 -29.95 -17.96
C GLU A 407 -4.37 -29.48 -18.42
N LYS A 408 -5.06 -30.28 -19.24
CA LYS A 408 -6.40 -29.97 -19.74
C LYS A 408 -7.42 -29.89 -18.60
N SER A 409 -7.42 -30.85 -17.68
CA SER A 409 -8.39 -30.85 -16.57
C SER A 409 -8.23 -29.62 -15.69
N ILE A 410 -6.99 -29.19 -15.40
CA ILE A 410 -6.71 -27.95 -14.65
C ILE A 410 -7.26 -26.73 -15.43
N ALA A 411 -7.01 -26.65 -16.74
CA ALA A 411 -7.45 -25.56 -17.59
C ALA A 411 -8.98 -25.50 -17.79
N ASP A 412 -9.69 -26.63 -17.68
CA ASP A 412 -11.15 -26.71 -17.84
C ASP A 412 -11.93 -26.16 -16.63
N LEU A 413 -11.28 -25.91 -15.49
CA LEU A 413 -11.93 -25.42 -14.26
C LEU A 413 -12.84 -24.19 -14.48
N PRO A 414 -12.43 -23.11 -15.18
CA PRO A 414 -13.28 -21.94 -15.37
C PRO A 414 -14.57 -22.27 -16.12
N SER A 415 -14.49 -23.17 -17.11
CA SER A 415 -15.65 -23.65 -17.88
C SER A 415 -16.61 -24.46 -17.01
N VAL A 416 -16.07 -25.36 -16.18
CA VAL A 416 -16.88 -26.14 -15.22
C VAL A 416 -17.63 -25.24 -14.25
N LEU A 417 -16.99 -24.19 -13.74
CA LEU A 417 -17.60 -23.27 -12.77
C LEU A 417 -18.76 -22.43 -13.33
N GLN A 418 -18.89 -22.31 -14.67
CA GLN A 418 -20.06 -21.68 -15.31
C GLN A 418 -21.32 -22.53 -15.20
N SER A 419 -21.20 -23.84 -15.07
CA SER A 419 -22.35 -24.73 -14.86
C SER A 419 -23.04 -24.40 -13.55
N SER A 420 -24.34 -24.68 -13.45
CA SER A 420 -25.11 -24.57 -12.20
C SER A 420 -25.53 -25.94 -11.65
N LYS A 421 -25.10 -27.03 -12.31
CA LYS A 421 -25.52 -28.40 -12.01
C LYS A 421 -24.48 -29.12 -11.16
N ASP A 422 -24.88 -29.55 -9.97
CA ASP A 422 -23.99 -30.29 -9.06
C ASP A 422 -23.49 -31.63 -9.62
N ALA A 423 -24.25 -32.24 -10.55
CA ALA A 423 -23.83 -33.45 -11.26
C ALA A 423 -22.54 -33.23 -12.09
N GLU A 424 -22.35 -32.06 -12.69
CA GLU A 424 -21.14 -31.75 -13.45
C GLU A 424 -19.93 -31.53 -12.53
N TYR A 425 -20.16 -30.92 -11.36
CA TYR A 425 -19.12 -30.79 -10.33
C TYR A 425 -18.68 -32.13 -9.79
N SER A 426 -19.62 -33.03 -9.51
CA SER A 426 -19.30 -34.37 -9.03
C SER A 426 -18.54 -35.20 -10.08
N LYS A 427 -18.89 -35.05 -11.37
CA LYS A 427 -18.16 -35.67 -12.49
C LYS A 427 -16.73 -35.13 -12.60
N TYR A 428 -16.56 -33.82 -12.52
CA TYR A 428 -15.25 -33.17 -12.56
C TYR A 428 -14.39 -33.54 -11.34
N GLU A 429 -14.98 -33.57 -10.15
CA GLU A 429 -14.28 -34.00 -8.93
C GLU A 429 -13.78 -35.45 -9.03
N ALA A 430 -14.62 -36.36 -9.56
CA ALA A 430 -14.23 -37.75 -9.80
C ALA A 430 -13.08 -37.87 -10.82
N LEU A 431 -13.11 -37.04 -11.88
CA LEU A 431 -12.02 -36.96 -12.85
C LEU A 431 -10.71 -36.50 -12.18
N LEU A 432 -10.74 -35.41 -11.41
CA LEU A 432 -9.54 -34.93 -10.72
C LEU A 432 -8.98 -35.97 -9.74
N LYS A 433 -9.83 -36.65 -8.96
CA LYS A 433 -9.42 -37.74 -8.06
C LYS A 433 -8.79 -38.92 -8.82
N SER A 434 -9.32 -39.27 -9.99
CA SER A 434 -8.73 -40.30 -10.85
C SER A 434 -7.34 -39.88 -11.36
N LEU A 435 -7.13 -38.60 -11.67
CA LEU A 435 -5.81 -38.09 -12.07
C LEU A 435 -4.82 -38.07 -10.91
N VAL A 436 -5.26 -37.77 -9.69
CA VAL A 436 -4.44 -37.90 -8.48
C VAL A 436 -3.96 -39.34 -8.32
N ASP A 437 -4.86 -40.32 -8.49
CA ASP A 437 -4.53 -41.74 -8.38
C ASP A 437 -3.53 -42.20 -9.46
N ARG A 438 -3.75 -41.78 -10.72
CA ARG A 438 -2.84 -42.06 -11.85
C ARG A 438 -1.46 -41.44 -11.67
N TYR A 439 -1.40 -40.20 -11.18
CA TYR A 439 -0.13 -39.55 -10.85
C TYR A 439 0.59 -40.29 -9.71
N ALA A 440 -0.13 -40.73 -8.68
CA ALA A 440 0.46 -41.48 -7.58
C ALA A 440 1.09 -42.80 -8.06
N ASP A 441 0.43 -43.52 -8.99
CA ASP A 441 1.01 -44.70 -9.64
C ASP A 441 2.27 -44.36 -10.44
N TYR A 442 2.20 -43.32 -11.28
CA TYR A 442 3.35 -42.84 -12.07
C TYR A 442 4.54 -42.49 -11.18
N TYR A 443 4.33 -41.70 -10.13
CA TYR A 443 5.37 -41.27 -9.22
C TYR A 443 6.02 -42.47 -8.51
N MET A 444 5.21 -43.41 -8.02
CA MET A 444 5.72 -44.64 -7.37
C MET A 444 6.53 -45.50 -8.34
N ALA A 445 6.07 -45.65 -9.58
CA ALA A 445 6.79 -46.40 -10.61
C ALA A 445 8.15 -45.77 -10.91
N GLN A 446 8.21 -44.45 -11.12
CA GLN A 446 9.46 -43.74 -11.36
C GLN A 446 10.39 -43.76 -10.13
N TYR A 447 9.82 -43.62 -8.93
CA TYR A 447 10.57 -43.68 -7.68
C TYR A 447 11.26 -45.04 -7.52
N LEU A 448 10.52 -46.14 -7.64
CA LEU A 448 11.06 -47.49 -7.49
C LEU A 448 12.04 -47.85 -8.62
N LYS A 449 11.84 -47.32 -9.83
CA LYS A 449 12.81 -47.46 -10.94
C LYS A 449 14.16 -46.82 -10.61
N CYS A 450 14.19 -45.72 -9.85
CA CYS A 450 15.41 -44.96 -9.54
C CYS A 450 15.96 -45.20 -8.12
N ARG A 451 15.42 -46.18 -7.40
CA ARG A 451 15.80 -46.50 -6.03
C ARG A 451 16.17 -47.97 -5.90
N LEU A 452 17.14 -48.24 -5.05
CA LEU A 452 17.58 -49.61 -4.76
C LEU A 452 16.54 -50.30 -3.88
N SER A 453 16.34 -51.59 -4.15
CA SER A 453 15.70 -52.48 -3.18
C SER A 453 16.59 -52.61 -1.94
N HIS A 454 16.03 -53.05 -0.81
CA HIS A 454 16.82 -53.33 0.39
C HIS A 454 17.94 -54.35 0.12
N ALA A 455 17.65 -55.39 -0.67
CA ALA A 455 18.64 -56.39 -1.07
C ALA A 455 19.79 -55.76 -1.88
N ASP A 456 19.47 -54.88 -2.83
CA ASP A 456 20.49 -54.20 -3.64
C ASP A 456 21.30 -53.18 -2.83
N ALA A 457 20.68 -52.52 -1.84
CA ALA A 457 21.38 -51.63 -0.91
C ALA A 457 22.44 -52.39 -0.09
N LEU A 458 22.09 -53.57 0.44
CA LEU A 458 23.07 -54.44 1.10
C LEU A 458 24.19 -54.90 0.15
N GLN A 459 23.85 -55.21 -1.11
CA GLN A 459 24.87 -55.55 -2.13
C GLN A 459 25.77 -54.36 -2.47
N LYS A 460 25.24 -53.13 -2.50
CA LYS A 460 26.01 -51.89 -2.67
C LYS A 460 27.00 -51.71 -1.53
N ASP A 461 26.55 -51.87 -0.29
CA ASP A 461 27.41 -51.72 0.89
C ASP A 461 28.53 -52.78 0.89
N ALA A 462 28.20 -54.02 0.55
CA ALA A 462 29.19 -55.07 0.36
C ALA A 462 30.20 -54.77 -0.77
N LEU A 463 29.75 -54.16 -1.88
CA LEU A 463 30.61 -53.75 -2.98
C LEU A 463 31.54 -52.59 -2.59
N LEU A 464 31.04 -51.61 -1.82
CA LEU A 464 31.84 -50.51 -1.29
C LEU A 464 32.90 -50.96 -0.27
N ALA A 465 32.62 -52.04 0.47
CA ALA A 465 33.54 -52.68 1.40
C ALA A 465 34.46 -53.74 0.75
N SER A 466 34.27 -54.04 -0.55
CA SER A 466 34.97 -55.13 -1.25
C SER A 466 36.49 -54.93 -1.30
N LYS A 467 37.23 -56.04 -1.34
CA LYS A 467 38.69 -56.02 -1.54
C LYS A 467 39.08 -55.32 -2.85
N THR A 468 38.33 -55.56 -3.94
CA THR A 468 38.54 -54.90 -5.24
C THR A 468 38.53 -53.38 -5.11
N LYS A 469 37.50 -52.82 -4.42
CA LYS A 469 37.39 -51.39 -4.18
C LYS A 469 38.55 -50.87 -3.32
N GLN A 470 38.89 -51.57 -2.24
CA GLN A 470 40.02 -51.20 -1.37
C GLN A 470 41.33 -51.12 -2.17
N VAL A 471 41.59 -52.09 -3.04
CA VAL A 471 42.77 -52.09 -3.91
C VAL A 471 42.74 -50.91 -4.87
N CYS A 472 41.62 -50.67 -5.58
CA CYS A 472 41.48 -49.52 -6.46
C CYS A 472 41.72 -48.20 -5.73
N ASP A 473 41.20 -48.04 -4.51
CA ASP A 473 41.46 -46.83 -3.69
C ASP A 473 42.93 -46.62 -3.36
N VAL A 474 43.70 -47.69 -3.17
CA VAL A 474 45.13 -47.62 -2.91
C VAL A 474 45.89 -47.25 -4.19
N ILE A 475 45.55 -47.82 -5.35
CA ILE A 475 46.35 -47.65 -6.56
C ILE A 475 45.91 -46.52 -7.49
N LYS A 476 44.73 -45.91 -7.29
CA LYS A 476 44.15 -44.86 -8.15
C LYS A 476 45.01 -43.62 -8.42
N ASP A 477 46.08 -43.41 -7.65
CA ASP A 477 46.98 -42.25 -7.75
C ASP A 477 48.32 -42.59 -8.43
N VAL A 478 48.43 -43.78 -9.00
CA VAL A 478 49.63 -44.17 -9.74
C VAL A 478 49.70 -43.33 -11.03
N GLU A 479 50.85 -42.70 -11.29
CA GLU A 479 51.00 -41.61 -12.29
C GLU A 479 50.63 -41.99 -13.74
N PHE A 480 50.56 -43.28 -14.08
CA PHE A 480 50.38 -43.78 -15.45
C PHE A 480 49.05 -44.53 -15.66
N ILE A 481 48.14 -44.53 -14.69
CA ILE A 481 46.78 -45.06 -14.86
C ILE A 481 45.77 -43.92 -14.90
N SER A 482 44.69 -44.07 -15.69
CA SER A 482 43.62 -43.08 -15.73
C SER A 482 42.67 -43.26 -14.54
N ARG A 483 42.47 -42.18 -13.78
CA ARG A 483 41.59 -42.14 -12.61
C ARG A 483 40.12 -41.92 -12.96
N THR A 484 39.84 -41.37 -14.15
CA THR A 484 38.52 -40.88 -14.56
C THR A 484 37.47 -41.98 -14.58
N GLU A 485 37.81 -43.19 -15.06
CA GLU A 485 36.86 -44.32 -15.10
C GLU A 485 36.43 -44.74 -13.68
N TYR A 486 37.39 -44.80 -12.74
CA TYR A 486 37.12 -45.14 -11.35
C TYR A 486 36.38 -44.03 -10.60
N GLU A 487 36.74 -42.76 -10.80
CA GLU A 487 36.01 -41.63 -10.19
C GLU A 487 34.57 -41.57 -10.67
N ASN A 488 34.33 -41.78 -11.97
CA ASN A 488 32.98 -41.87 -12.52
C ASN A 488 32.21 -43.05 -11.91
N TRP A 489 32.86 -44.19 -11.72
CA TRP A 489 32.26 -45.34 -11.05
C TRP A 489 31.90 -45.03 -9.59
N VAL A 490 32.81 -44.41 -8.82
CA VAL A 490 32.59 -43.98 -7.43
C VAL A 490 31.42 -43.00 -7.33
N ASN A 491 31.34 -42.03 -8.24
CA ASN A 491 30.24 -41.08 -8.29
C ASN A 491 28.90 -41.78 -8.58
N ARG A 492 28.89 -42.73 -9.52
CA ARG A 492 27.69 -43.52 -9.85
C ARG A 492 27.19 -44.34 -8.67
N ILE A 493 28.04 -45.18 -8.07
CA ILE A 493 27.61 -46.05 -6.95
C ILE A 493 27.14 -45.24 -5.74
N ASN A 494 27.79 -44.10 -5.44
CA ASN A 494 27.39 -43.24 -4.33
C ASN A 494 26.08 -42.48 -4.59
N SER A 495 25.74 -42.22 -5.85
CA SER A 495 24.47 -41.57 -6.22
C SER A 495 23.23 -42.45 -6.01
N LEU A 496 23.40 -43.78 -5.97
CA LEU A 496 22.32 -44.73 -5.78
C LEU A 496 21.79 -44.66 -4.34
N LYS A 497 20.47 -44.57 -4.18
CA LYS A 497 19.80 -44.48 -2.88
C LYS A 497 18.80 -45.61 -2.71
N GLU A 498 18.69 -46.15 -1.50
CA GLU A 498 17.65 -47.11 -1.14
C GLU A 498 16.26 -46.45 -1.14
N ALA A 499 15.24 -47.24 -1.46
CA ALA A 499 13.84 -46.82 -1.38
C ALA A 499 13.41 -46.65 0.09
N ASP A 500 12.70 -45.55 0.38
CA ASP A 500 12.08 -45.31 1.68
C ASP A 500 10.84 -46.22 1.84
N HIS A 501 10.90 -47.15 2.79
CA HIS A 501 9.81 -48.09 3.09
C HIS A 501 8.52 -47.43 3.57
N SER A 502 8.60 -46.19 4.06
CA SER A 502 7.44 -45.45 4.53
C SER A 502 6.64 -44.79 3.39
N LEU A 503 7.20 -44.72 2.18
CA LEU A 503 6.54 -44.12 1.02
C LEU A 503 5.53 -45.09 0.42
N THR A 504 4.27 -44.66 0.31
CA THR A 504 3.17 -45.45 -0.24
C THR A 504 2.36 -44.62 -1.23
N LYS A 505 1.64 -45.30 -2.13
CA LYS A 505 0.70 -44.65 -3.08
C LYS A 505 -0.27 -43.70 -2.36
N ALA A 506 -0.80 -44.10 -1.20
CA ALA A 506 -1.72 -43.27 -0.42
C ALA A 506 -1.08 -41.96 0.09
N ARG A 507 0.20 -42.00 0.47
CA ARG A 507 0.94 -40.79 0.84
C ARG A 507 1.18 -39.89 -0.36
N VAL A 508 1.50 -40.47 -1.52
CA VAL A 508 1.64 -39.69 -2.76
C VAL A 508 0.32 -39.06 -3.15
N ALA A 509 -0.81 -39.77 -3.05
CA ALA A 509 -2.14 -39.23 -3.35
C ALA A 509 -2.57 -38.06 -2.41
N THR A 510 -1.88 -37.89 -1.28
CA THR A 510 -2.13 -36.78 -0.34
C THR A 510 -1.18 -35.61 -0.56
N GLU A 511 0.10 -35.88 -0.86
CA GLU A 511 1.14 -34.88 -1.12
C GLU A 511 1.92 -35.29 -2.39
N PRO A 512 1.97 -34.45 -3.43
CA PRO A 512 2.55 -34.85 -4.71
C PRO A 512 4.08 -34.99 -4.71
N TYR A 513 4.80 -34.50 -3.69
CA TYR A 513 6.27 -34.54 -3.64
C TYR A 513 6.82 -35.15 -2.35
N HIS A 514 7.74 -36.12 -2.49
CA HIS A 514 8.40 -36.81 -1.36
C HIS A 514 9.92 -36.86 -1.53
N GLY A 515 10.55 -35.72 -1.86
CA GLY A 515 12.01 -35.64 -1.97
C GLY A 515 12.61 -36.34 -3.21
N PHE A 516 11.76 -36.64 -4.20
CA PHE A 516 12.16 -37.23 -5.47
C PHE A 516 11.42 -36.54 -6.61
N ASN A 517 12.17 -36.11 -7.62
CA ASN A 517 11.65 -35.44 -8.81
C ASN A 517 11.79 -36.38 -10.02
N PRO A 518 10.72 -37.06 -10.47
CA PRO A 518 10.76 -37.96 -11.63
C PRO A 518 11.40 -37.35 -12.88
N ARG A 519 11.22 -36.04 -13.13
CA ARG A 519 11.77 -35.35 -14.32
C ARG A 519 13.29 -35.35 -14.37
N GLU A 520 13.95 -35.32 -13.22
CA GLU A 520 15.41 -35.34 -13.15
C GLU A 520 16.01 -36.69 -13.57
N PHE A 521 15.19 -37.74 -13.67
CA PHE A 521 15.64 -39.12 -13.92
C PHE A 521 15.04 -39.76 -15.17
N TYR A 522 14.18 -39.06 -15.90
CA TYR A 522 13.38 -39.60 -17.01
C TYR A 522 14.18 -40.33 -18.09
N ASP A 523 15.34 -39.78 -18.48
CA ASP A 523 16.24 -40.36 -19.50
C ASP A 523 17.58 -40.82 -18.93
N LYS A 524 17.69 -40.95 -17.61
CA LYS A 524 18.92 -41.40 -16.98
C LYS A 524 18.98 -42.94 -17.00
N PRO A 525 20.13 -43.52 -17.37
CA PRO A 525 20.31 -44.97 -17.30
C PRO A 525 20.17 -45.43 -15.85
N ASN A 526 19.42 -46.51 -15.64
CA ASN A 526 19.41 -47.22 -14.38
C ASN A 526 20.57 -48.21 -14.35
N TYR A 527 21.34 -48.23 -13.26
CA TYR A 527 22.49 -49.10 -13.11
C TYR A 527 22.17 -50.17 -12.09
N ALA A 528 22.19 -51.45 -12.50
CA ALA A 528 22.12 -52.54 -11.55
C ALA A 528 23.44 -52.63 -10.76
N ILE A 529 23.36 -53.03 -9.49
CA ILE A 529 24.56 -53.21 -8.64
C ILE A 529 25.51 -54.26 -9.25
N ARG A 530 24.96 -55.27 -9.93
CA ARG A 530 25.75 -56.26 -10.67
C ARG A 530 26.62 -55.61 -11.75
N ASP A 531 26.04 -54.72 -12.55
CA ASP A 531 26.77 -54.07 -13.66
C ASP A 531 27.89 -53.16 -13.11
N LEU A 532 27.65 -52.53 -11.96
CA LEU A 532 28.69 -51.76 -11.26
C LEU A 532 29.80 -52.67 -10.71
N ARG A 533 29.48 -53.87 -10.21
CA ARG A 533 30.50 -54.82 -9.78
C ARG A 533 31.40 -55.24 -10.94
N GLU A 534 30.79 -55.64 -12.05
CA GLU A 534 31.53 -56.03 -13.26
C GLU A 534 32.41 -54.89 -13.80
N GLN A 535 31.90 -53.64 -13.76
CA GLN A 535 32.68 -52.46 -14.12
C GLN A 535 33.88 -52.24 -13.19
N LEU A 536 33.72 -52.44 -11.88
CA LEU A 536 34.82 -52.28 -10.91
C LEU A 536 35.91 -53.33 -11.14
N ASP A 537 35.53 -54.59 -11.34
CA ASP A 537 36.46 -55.68 -11.60
C ASP A 537 37.23 -55.42 -12.91
N ALA A 538 36.54 -54.96 -13.97
CA ALA A 538 37.19 -54.60 -15.23
C ALA A 538 38.18 -53.41 -15.09
N ILE A 539 37.85 -52.41 -14.26
CA ILE A 539 38.77 -51.30 -13.94
C ILE A 539 40.02 -51.83 -13.25
N LEU A 540 39.86 -52.70 -12.25
CA LEU A 540 40.99 -53.28 -11.53
C LEU A 540 41.87 -54.12 -12.46
N ASP A 541 41.27 -54.98 -13.30
CA ASP A 541 42.01 -55.82 -14.25
C ASP A 541 42.84 -54.98 -15.23
N LYS A 542 42.27 -53.89 -15.74
CA LYS A 542 42.97 -52.93 -16.61
C LYS A 542 44.17 -52.29 -15.89
N TRP A 543 43.99 -51.87 -14.63
CA TRP A 543 45.06 -51.26 -13.84
C TRP A 543 46.15 -52.27 -13.45
N VAL A 544 45.78 -53.49 -13.06
CA VAL A 544 46.73 -54.59 -12.81
C VAL A 544 47.55 -54.89 -14.06
N GLY A 545 46.90 -54.95 -15.23
CA GLY A 545 47.57 -55.11 -16.53
C GLY A 545 48.59 -54.00 -16.80
N ALA A 546 48.22 -52.74 -16.59
CA ALA A 546 49.11 -51.59 -16.77
C ALA A 546 50.32 -51.63 -15.81
N MET A 547 50.09 -51.90 -14.53
CA MET A 547 51.16 -52.03 -13.54
C MET A 547 52.14 -53.16 -13.89
N ARG A 548 51.63 -54.33 -14.33
CA ARG A 548 52.47 -55.45 -14.77
C ARG A 548 53.26 -55.12 -16.02
N ALA A 549 52.68 -54.41 -16.98
CA ALA A 549 53.38 -53.99 -18.20
C ALA A 549 54.60 -53.13 -17.87
N ILE A 550 54.47 -52.21 -16.92
CA ILE A 550 55.57 -51.36 -16.48
C ILE A 550 56.65 -52.16 -15.76
N PHE A 551 56.29 -53.08 -14.85
CA PHE A 551 57.29 -53.96 -14.25
C PHE A 551 58.00 -54.90 -15.23
N LYS A 552 57.45 -55.10 -16.45
CA LYS A 552 58.09 -55.86 -17.54
C LYS A 552 58.97 -54.98 -18.44
N ASP A 553 58.96 -53.66 -18.26
CA ASP A 553 59.75 -52.74 -19.07
C ASP A 553 61.26 -53.02 -18.87
N PRO A 554 62.03 -53.24 -19.96
CA PRO A 554 63.47 -53.48 -19.89
C PRO A 554 64.26 -52.38 -19.15
N SER A 555 63.81 -51.13 -19.19
CA SER A 555 64.45 -50.00 -18.48
C SER A 555 64.35 -50.11 -16.96
N ILE A 556 63.32 -50.77 -16.44
CA ILE A 556 63.11 -51.01 -15.00
C ILE A 556 63.89 -52.24 -14.52
N LYS A 557 64.29 -53.14 -15.44
CA LYS A 557 65.00 -54.38 -15.12
C LYS A 557 66.34 -54.13 -14.42
N ALA A 558 67.09 -53.10 -14.83
CA ALA A 558 68.34 -52.70 -14.19
C ALA A 558 68.14 -52.15 -12.76
N ASN A 559 66.96 -51.55 -12.49
CA ASN A 559 66.61 -50.97 -11.20
C ASN A 559 66.08 -52.02 -10.19
N LEU A 560 65.62 -53.19 -10.67
CA LEU A 560 65.18 -54.30 -9.83
C LEU A 560 66.33 -54.93 -9.02
N GLU A 561 67.55 -54.92 -9.57
CA GLU A 561 68.75 -55.46 -8.91
C GLU A 561 69.21 -54.64 -7.70
N VAL A 562 68.68 -53.42 -7.55
CA VAL A 562 69.01 -52.48 -6.47
C VAL A 562 68.02 -52.58 -5.29
N LEU A 563 66.88 -53.27 -5.47
CA LEU A 563 65.92 -53.52 -4.39
C LEU A 563 66.40 -54.61 -3.42
N ASP A 564 65.92 -54.54 -2.18
CA ASP A 564 66.09 -55.62 -1.20
C ASP A 564 65.38 -56.92 -1.63
N ALA A 565 65.82 -58.07 -1.11
CA ALA A 565 65.33 -59.39 -1.52
C ALA A 565 63.81 -59.57 -1.33
N SER A 566 63.22 -58.95 -0.29
CA SER A 566 61.78 -59.07 -0.02
C SER A 566 60.94 -58.29 -1.04
N SER A 567 61.38 -57.08 -1.39
CA SER A 567 60.71 -56.21 -2.36
C SER A 567 60.88 -56.74 -3.78
N ARG A 568 62.05 -57.28 -4.12
CA ARG A 568 62.30 -57.94 -5.40
C ARG A 568 61.37 -59.14 -5.61
N LYS A 569 61.30 -60.05 -4.63
CA LYS A 569 60.42 -61.23 -4.70
C LYS A 569 58.95 -60.86 -4.85
N LEU A 570 58.51 -59.79 -4.17
CA LEU A 570 57.13 -59.30 -4.26
C LEU A 570 56.82 -58.75 -5.67
N VAL A 571 57.71 -57.93 -6.22
CA VAL A 571 57.55 -57.33 -7.57
C VAL A 571 57.60 -58.40 -8.65
N GLU A 572 58.57 -59.33 -8.59
CA GLU A 572 58.68 -60.43 -9.55
C GLU A 572 57.46 -61.36 -9.48
N GLY A 573 57.03 -61.73 -8.28
CA GLY A 573 55.83 -62.54 -8.09
C GLY A 573 54.56 -61.87 -8.63
N PHE A 574 54.39 -60.56 -8.44
CA PHE A 574 53.26 -59.82 -9.01
C PHE A 574 53.37 -59.67 -10.54
N ARG A 575 54.57 -59.37 -11.06
CA ARG A 575 54.88 -59.21 -12.50
C ARG A 575 54.56 -60.48 -13.29
N ASP A 576 54.96 -61.62 -12.75
CA ASP A 576 54.85 -62.93 -13.39
C ASP A 576 53.49 -63.59 -13.17
N GLY A 577 52.65 -62.97 -12.33
CA GLY A 577 51.28 -63.41 -12.06
C GLY A 577 51.14 -64.44 -10.94
N ASN A 578 52.23 -64.73 -10.23
CA ASN A 578 52.26 -65.64 -9.08
C ASN A 578 51.64 -65.02 -7.81
N HIS A 579 51.57 -63.70 -7.73
CA HIS A 579 50.87 -62.97 -6.68
C HIS A 579 49.76 -62.08 -7.29
N ALA A 580 48.54 -62.19 -6.75
CA ALA A 580 47.44 -61.27 -7.07
C ALA A 580 47.64 -59.92 -6.35
N LEU A 581 47.04 -58.86 -6.88
CA LEU A 581 46.98 -57.58 -6.17
C LEU A 581 45.89 -57.65 -5.10
N ASP A 582 46.24 -57.40 -3.85
CA ASP A 582 45.31 -57.43 -2.72
C ASP A 582 45.56 -56.23 -1.78
N PRO A 583 44.66 -55.96 -0.81
CA PRO A 583 44.81 -54.81 0.08
C PRO A 583 46.12 -54.80 0.89
N ASP A 584 46.71 -55.97 1.17
CA ASP A 584 47.91 -56.10 2.00
C ASP A 584 49.17 -55.72 1.20
N ASN A 585 49.22 -56.11 -0.08
CA ASN A 585 50.38 -55.89 -0.93
C ASN A 585 50.29 -54.64 -1.83
N ALA A 586 49.08 -54.12 -2.09
CA ALA A 586 48.85 -52.99 -2.98
C ALA A 586 49.61 -51.70 -2.60
N PRO A 587 49.70 -51.28 -1.31
CA PRO A 587 50.45 -50.07 -0.94
C PRO A 587 51.94 -50.21 -1.22
N LYS A 588 52.52 -51.40 -0.90
CA LYS A 588 53.94 -51.68 -1.12
C LYS A 588 54.24 -51.75 -2.62
N LEU A 589 53.40 -52.41 -3.42
CA LEU A 589 53.56 -52.48 -4.87
C LEU A 589 53.41 -51.10 -5.54
N ARG A 590 52.43 -50.27 -5.14
CA ARG A 590 52.30 -48.88 -5.59
C ARG A 590 53.58 -48.07 -5.33
N LYS A 591 54.10 -48.14 -4.10
CA LYS A 591 55.33 -47.43 -3.72
C LYS A 591 56.52 -47.88 -4.56
N LEU A 592 56.76 -49.19 -4.63
CA LEU A 592 57.87 -49.75 -5.41
C LEU A 592 57.77 -49.39 -6.90
N LEU A 593 56.55 -49.40 -7.45
CA LEU A 593 56.31 -49.02 -8.83
C LEU A 593 56.61 -47.55 -9.10
N SER A 594 56.22 -46.64 -8.20
CA SER A 594 56.57 -45.22 -8.29
C SER A 594 58.07 -44.97 -8.12
N GLU A 595 58.76 -45.72 -7.26
CA GLU A 595 60.20 -45.59 -7.08
C GLU A 595 60.97 -46.11 -8.29
N LEU A 596 60.56 -47.26 -8.82
CA LEU A 596 61.18 -47.91 -9.98
C LEU A 596 60.94 -47.14 -11.28
N SER A 597 59.75 -46.53 -11.46
CA SER A 597 59.42 -45.74 -12.66
C SER A 597 60.14 -44.39 -12.70
N LYS A 598 60.52 -43.83 -11.55
CA LYS A 598 61.26 -42.55 -11.43
C LYS A 598 62.77 -42.71 -11.61
N GLY A 599 63.26 -43.95 -11.70
CA GLY A 599 64.67 -44.31 -11.84
C GLY A 599 65.44 -44.21 -10.53
N PHE A 600 66.41 -45.11 -10.33
CA PHE A 600 67.38 -45.02 -9.24
C PHE A 600 68.74 -44.54 -9.76
N GLU A 601 69.42 -43.73 -8.96
CA GLU A 601 70.78 -43.28 -9.25
C GLU A 601 71.75 -44.09 -8.39
N LYS A 602 72.33 -45.12 -8.99
CA LYS A 602 73.33 -45.97 -8.32
C LYS A 602 74.55 -45.12 -7.95
N VAL A 603 74.99 -45.21 -6.71
CA VAL A 603 76.27 -44.68 -6.23
C VAL A 603 77.07 -45.88 -5.73
N GLU A 604 78.13 -46.23 -6.45
CA GLU A 604 79.02 -47.31 -6.03
C GLU A 604 80.09 -46.74 -5.10
N LEU A 605 80.22 -47.34 -3.92
CA LEU A 605 81.30 -47.04 -2.99
C LEU A 605 82.27 -48.22 -2.99
N SER A 606 83.54 -47.94 -3.31
CA SER A 606 84.61 -48.94 -3.20
C SER A 606 85.31 -48.85 -1.85
N VAL A 607 85.93 -49.94 -1.44
CA VAL A 607 86.75 -50.02 -0.22
C VAL A 607 87.90 -49.00 -0.28
N GLY A 608 88.54 -48.85 -1.43
CA GLY A 608 89.60 -47.84 -1.64
C GLY A 608 89.11 -46.39 -1.50
N SER A 609 87.84 -46.11 -1.83
CA SER A 609 87.26 -44.77 -1.67
C SER A 609 87.01 -44.44 -0.20
N LEU A 610 86.56 -45.42 0.60
CA LEU A 610 86.44 -45.27 2.05
C LEU A 610 87.80 -45.09 2.73
N ALA A 611 88.83 -45.83 2.29
CA ALA A 611 90.17 -45.70 2.84
C ALA A 611 90.75 -44.29 2.67
N LYS A 612 90.36 -43.56 1.61
CA LYS A 612 90.72 -42.14 1.42
C LYS A 612 89.97 -41.19 2.38
N VAL A 613 88.78 -41.55 2.81
CA VAL A 613 87.99 -40.75 3.78
C VAL A 613 88.53 -40.96 5.20
N PHE A 614 88.85 -42.19 5.56
CA PHE A 614 89.27 -42.59 6.90
C PHE A 614 90.79 -42.90 7.01
N HIS A 615 91.64 -42.03 6.48
CA HIS A 615 93.09 -42.27 6.38
C HIS A 615 93.92 -41.76 7.58
N LYS A 616 93.29 -41.13 8.58
CA LYS A 616 93.95 -40.54 9.75
C LYS A 616 93.12 -40.74 11.03
N PRO A 617 93.72 -40.67 12.23
CA PRO A 617 92.96 -40.67 13.48
C PRO A 617 91.96 -39.52 13.51
N MET A 618 90.72 -39.82 13.90
CA MET A 618 89.62 -38.87 13.97
C MET A 618 88.64 -39.27 15.08
N THR A 619 87.99 -38.28 15.68
CA THR A 619 86.89 -38.49 16.63
C THR A 619 85.64 -39.00 15.92
N ILE A 620 84.65 -39.48 16.69
CA ILE A 620 83.40 -40.01 16.13
C ILE A 620 82.65 -38.95 15.31
N ASP A 621 82.60 -37.71 15.79
CA ASP A 621 81.89 -36.63 15.10
C ASP A 621 82.62 -36.22 13.82
N GLU A 622 83.95 -36.16 13.85
CA GLU A 622 84.77 -35.93 12.65
C GLU A 622 84.60 -37.05 11.61
N ALA A 623 84.45 -38.31 12.03
CA ALA A 623 84.21 -39.44 11.15
C ALA A 623 82.82 -39.39 10.49
N ARG A 624 81.78 -38.98 11.24
CA ARG A 624 80.42 -38.78 10.72
C ARG A 624 80.38 -37.65 9.71
N GLU A 625 80.97 -36.50 10.04
CA GLU A 625 81.04 -35.36 9.12
C GLU A 625 81.84 -35.69 7.86
N ALA A 626 82.95 -36.43 7.99
CA ALA A 626 83.74 -36.88 6.85
C ALA A 626 82.94 -37.84 5.95
N PHE A 627 82.18 -38.76 6.54
CA PHE A 627 81.33 -39.68 5.78
C PHE A 627 80.16 -38.95 5.11
N ASP A 628 79.48 -38.05 5.81
CA ASP A 628 78.40 -37.24 5.24
C ASP A 628 78.90 -36.38 4.08
N ARG A 629 80.08 -35.76 4.22
CA ARG A 629 80.72 -35.00 3.14
C ARG A 629 81.03 -35.91 1.96
N PHE A 630 81.61 -37.08 2.20
CA PHE A 630 81.91 -38.06 1.15
C PHE A 630 80.66 -38.56 0.44
N LEU A 631 79.57 -38.83 1.15
CA LEU A 631 78.29 -39.22 0.56
C LEU A 631 77.69 -38.10 -0.28
N ASN A 632 77.80 -36.85 0.20
CA ASN A 632 77.35 -35.68 -0.54
C ASN A 632 78.18 -35.46 -1.81
N GLU A 633 79.51 -35.60 -1.74
CA GLU A 633 80.43 -35.51 -2.88
C GLU A 633 80.18 -36.64 -3.90
N SER A 634 80.00 -37.87 -3.43
CA SER A 634 79.71 -39.04 -4.28
C SER A 634 78.31 -38.99 -4.91
N SER A 635 77.46 -38.09 -4.42
CA SER A 635 76.08 -37.87 -4.88
C SER A 635 75.88 -36.47 -5.48
N VAL A 636 76.94 -35.76 -5.88
CA VAL A 636 76.83 -34.45 -6.52
C VAL A 636 76.06 -34.56 -7.84
N GLY A 637 75.11 -33.66 -8.04
CA GLY A 637 74.23 -33.63 -9.23
C GLY A 637 73.12 -34.69 -9.23
N LYS A 638 73.03 -35.52 -8.19
CA LYS A 638 72.04 -36.60 -8.03
C LYS A 638 70.89 -36.17 -7.11
N GLU A 639 69.68 -36.65 -7.41
CA GLU A 639 68.51 -36.36 -6.57
C GLU A 639 68.55 -37.27 -5.33
N ARG A 640 68.76 -36.69 -4.14
CA ARG A 640 68.97 -37.45 -2.89
C ARG A 640 67.94 -38.56 -2.62
N GLY A 641 66.67 -38.34 -2.98
CA GLY A 641 65.61 -39.37 -2.82
C GLY A 641 65.77 -40.61 -3.72
N LYS A 642 66.48 -40.48 -4.84
CA LYS A 642 66.71 -41.52 -5.86
C LYS A 642 68.05 -42.24 -5.70
N VAL A 643 68.96 -41.72 -4.86
CA VAL A 643 70.27 -42.33 -4.65
C VAL A 643 70.13 -43.68 -3.94
N ARG A 644 70.84 -44.69 -4.45
CA ARG A 644 70.99 -46.00 -3.82
C ARG A 644 72.48 -46.37 -3.77
N ILE A 645 73.01 -46.45 -2.55
CA ILE A 645 74.43 -46.74 -2.30
C ILE A 645 74.65 -48.25 -2.37
N VAL A 646 75.60 -48.67 -3.19
CA VAL A 646 76.00 -50.08 -3.35
C VAL A 646 77.49 -50.19 -3.08
N PHE A 647 77.89 -51.12 -2.22
CA PHE A 647 79.31 -51.41 -1.99
C PHE A 647 79.83 -52.41 -3.02
N THR A 648 80.99 -52.11 -3.61
CA THR A 648 81.63 -52.98 -4.60
C THR A 648 83.09 -53.26 -4.22
N GLU A 649 83.47 -54.53 -4.17
CA GLU A 649 84.84 -55.02 -3.96
C GLU A 649 85.62 -55.09 -5.29
N LYS A 650 85.69 -53.99 -6.05
CA LYS A 650 86.68 -53.90 -7.13
C LYS A 650 87.94 -53.26 -6.54
N GLU A 651 89.05 -54.00 -6.59
CA GLU A 651 90.40 -53.55 -6.20
C GLU A 651 90.80 -52.24 -6.91
#